data_AF-A0A3L0WC51-F1
#
_entry.id   AF-A0A3L0WC51-F1
#
_cell.length_a   1.000
_cell.length_b   1.000
_cell.length_c   1.000
_cell.angle_alpha   90.00
_cell.angle_beta   90.00
_cell.angle_gamma   90.00
#
_symmetry.space_group_name_H-M   'P 1'
#
loop_
_entity.id
_entity.type
_entity.pdbx_description
1 polymer ?
#
loop_
_entity_poly.entity_id
_entity_poly.type
_entity_poly.pdbx_seq_one_letter_code
_entity_poly.pdbx_strand_id
1 'polypeptide(L)'
;MITLSNLLDEMKESFPDKVKVMFRFPSFYIIVDGAEFDSDSYFENLNILSAKIMEHHTHDASFKGLSSISECLARNNCNIIFGDTNVIKNSYSFLAANEGKSHWLSMYDNGSDCNLPNIEETPRAFHFYGNKGGQARSTFLAMFARFLADQGHRVLLIDADIEAPTLHVILGINEVKIESTLINYCSDLGLPRKVTPSSTIPNVGLISCRPTSEEWEADYISFCLKTATAPNILSDGIELIKNNIINGVEGFDYDVVLFDHRTGAAHSVIPVMSAWPGSSLIFSRPDSQTNWLSGIKTILNFYPNNPGLFISFNMDSNSTSKITRQEEILRENLLLLLSDALTLEGAEDQFSPDELEEYYLTWAYDRSLLNGLIPDLQDIQNVNLRTLRTVYDLLDIDSPSENINEKTLITATQSVSGAKDQTWFVESDTTRLILDKNSNINYILGRKGTGKSRIFKEALDKKIGLTLIAPSEFGHAGNYIHSANMYLCAIRKIFSEDYHLFWWFLIYCRVTAGNDDVRYESIIQESSAKSFDELKENASPISILRALNDYEDKQAFTLLIDGLETMSELKPSDLKQFVASLLSCMTSINNGDLSKYIKIKLFLRMDLIIGNQNIEQQIENRSVELSWNEQAQLNYNIASIAANNSICDYFPEVRKRIIQHEQDIKSGKLDISTCEDILLSIFPDKLRRSNIKSLTFLKTYFRDASSAMQEHKATFYPRLFLNFITEIGQQFEVKKEAGLDHGRILHSLIMDAYEKAAAGFLNDVKQELVFAIELNDDYHENVLNIDKFIQSFSSHITPFLFNDTVDKLMDVFNNNISESRVIDALNRMKAMGIFEPTAKDASKWRAGRVYKSALRMKYLRR
;
A
#
# COMPACT_ATOMS: atom_id res chain seq x y z
N MET A 1 43.81 23.42 3.49
CA MET A 1 43.93 22.80 2.14
C MET A 1 42.51 22.54 1.67
N ILE A 2 42.10 23.14 0.55
CA ILE A 2 40.72 23.02 0.06
C ILE A 2 40.60 21.80 -0.87
N THR A 3 39.50 21.04 -0.76
CA THR A 3 39.18 19.95 -1.68
C THR A 3 38.47 20.50 -2.93
N LEU A 4 38.39 19.73 -4.01
CA LEU A 4 37.65 20.15 -5.20
C LEU A 4 36.15 20.29 -4.91
N SER A 5 35.57 19.39 -4.10
CA SER A 5 34.16 19.48 -3.68
C SER A 5 33.90 20.78 -2.92
N ASN A 6 34.68 21.05 -1.88
CA ASN A 6 34.52 22.28 -1.10
C ASN A 6 34.71 23.52 -1.99
N LEU A 7 35.67 23.51 -2.90
CA LEU A 7 35.85 24.63 -3.84
C LEU A 7 34.61 24.84 -4.73
N LEU A 8 34.01 23.77 -5.25
CA LEU A 8 32.80 23.85 -6.08
C LEU A 8 31.59 24.32 -5.27
N ASP A 9 31.43 23.85 -4.04
CA ASP A 9 30.32 24.24 -3.16
C ASP A 9 30.42 25.73 -2.81
N GLU A 10 31.60 26.21 -2.41
CA GLU A 10 31.88 27.62 -2.14
C GLU A 10 31.70 28.51 -3.37
N MET A 11 32.12 28.04 -4.56
CA MET A 11 31.88 28.73 -5.82
C MET A 11 30.39 28.85 -6.13
N LYS A 12 29.60 27.81 -5.89
CA LYS A 12 28.15 27.85 -6.12
C LYS A 12 27.41 28.72 -5.11
N GLU A 13 27.83 28.72 -3.85
CA GLU A 13 27.27 29.63 -2.83
C GLU A 13 27.56 31.09 -3.19
N SER A 14 28.78 31.37 -3.65
CA SER A 14 29.21 32.71 -4.06
C SER A 14 28.59 33.15 -5.41
N PHE A 15 28.28 32.20 -6.30
CA PHE A 15 27.72 32.44 -7.63
C PHE A 15 26.62 31.42 -7.97
N PRO A 16 25.41 31.56 -7.38
CA PRO A 16 24.29 30.66 -7.66
C PRO A 16 23.92 30.64 -9.16
N ASP A 17 23.65 29.45 -9.70
CA ASP A 17 23.25 29.19 -11.10
C ASP A 17 24.23 29.66 -12.20
N LYS A 18 25.42 30.09 -11.80
CA LYS A 18 26.46 30.65 -12.68
C LYS A 18 27.68 29.75 -12.83
N VAL A 19 27.77 28.70 -12.03
CA VAL A 19 28.90 27.75 -12.04
C VAL A 19 28.45 26.47 -12.72
N LYS A 20 29.12 26.12 -13.82
CA LYS A 20 28.91 24.87 -14.55
C LYS A 20 30.17 24.03 -14.57
N VAL A 21 30.01 22.73 -14.69
CA VAL A 21 31.11 21.77 -14.65
C VAL A 21 31.09 20.91 -15.90
N MET A 22 32.23 20.84 -16.60
CA MET A 22 32.39 20.02 -17.81
C MET A 22 33.65 19.16 -17.71
N PHE A 23 33.58 17.94 -18.23
CA PHE A 23 34.72 17.03 -18.30
C PHE A 23 35.08 16.72 -19.74
N ARG A 24 36.35 16.94 -20.11
CA ARG A 24 36.88 16.49 -21.38
C ARG A 24 38.31 16.02 -21.19
N PHE A 25 38.52 14.70 -21.33
CA PHE A 25 39.81 14.09 -21.09
C PHE A 25 40.95 14.85 -21.81
N PRO A 26 42.05 15.17 -21.12
CA PRO A 26 42.40 14.78 -19.74
C PRO A 26 41.98 15.79 -18.65
N SER A 27 41.29 16.88 -19.01
CA SER A 27 41.09 18.03 -18.13
C SER A 27 39.64 18.21 -17.68
N PHE A 28 39.51 18.78 -16.49
CA PHE A 28 38.25 19.23 -15.92
C PHE A 28 38.08 20.73 -16.18
N TYR A 29 36.88 21.19 -16.47
CA TYR A 29 36.59 22.59 -16.77
C TYR A 29 35.50 23.10 -15.84
N ILE A 30 35.78 24.17 -15.09
CA ILE A 30 34.80 24.91 -14.30
C ILE A 30 34.50 26.19 -15.04
N ILE A 31 33.24 26.38 -15.40
CA ILE A 31 32.79 27.57 -16.12
C ILE A 31 32.09 28.46 -15.11
N VAL A 32 32.51 29.72 -15.03
CA VAL A 32 31.88 30.72 -14.16
C VAL A 32 31.36 31.86 -15.03
N ASP A 33 30.04 31.98 -15.09
CA ASP A 33 29.34 33.02 -15.84
C ASP A 33 29.10 34.25 -14.94
N GLY A 34 29.39 35.44 -15.46
CA GLY A 34 29.15 36.68 -14.73
C GLY A 34 29.79 37.90 -15.39
N ALA A 35 29.02 38.99 -15.47
CA ALA A 35 29.48 40.27 -16.02
C ALA A 35 30.66 40.89 -15.23
N GLU A 36 30.91 40.42 -14.01
CA GLU A 36 32.04 40.81 -13.16
C GLU A 36 33.38 40.17 -13.57
N PHE A 37 33.39 39.24 -14.52
CA PHE A 37 34.58 38.58 -15.05
C PHE A 37 34.96 39.06 -16.46
N ASP A 38 34.64 40.31 -16.80
CA ASP A 38 34.87 40.93 -18.12
C ASP A 38 36.33 41.39 -18.35
N SER A 39 37.27 41.01 -17.47
CA SER A 39 38.69 41.29 -17.70
C SER A 39 39.29 40.29 -18.71
N ASP A 40 40.08 40.79 -19.66
CA ASP A 40 40.91 39.98 -20.55
C ASP A 40 42.02 39.20 -19.80
N SER A 41 42.27 39.54 -18.53
CA SER A 41 43.31 38.91 -17.69
C SER A 41 42.73 37.78 -16.84
N TYR A 42 43.14 36.54 -17.15
CA TYR A 42 42.84 35.35 -16.34
C TYR A 42 43.18 35.53 -14.86
N PHE A 43 44.31 36.18 -14.56
CA PHE A 43 44.76 36.39 -13.19
C PHE A 43 43.88 37.40 -12.44
N GLU A 44 43.36 38.42 -13.11
CA GLU A 44 42.42 39.37 -12.50
C GLU A 44 41.09 38.69 -12.18
N ASN A 45 40.53 37.92 -13.11
CA ASN A 45 39.30 37.16 -12.88
C ASN A 45 39.45 36.13 -11.75
N LEU A 46 40.62 35.48 -11.64
CA LEU A 46 40.90 34.56 -10.53
C LEU A 46 41.01 35.28 -9.17
N ASN A 47 41.51 36.52 -9.15
CA ASN A 47 41.53 37.36 -7.95
C ASN A 47 40.10 37.79 -7.55
N ILE A 48 39.26 38.15 -8.52
CA ILE A 48 37.84 38.49 -8.27
C ILE A 48 37.11 37.27 -7.67
N LEU A 49 37.30 36.09 -8.27
CA LEU A 49 36.77 34.83 -7.76
C LEU A 49 37.25 34.55 -6.33
N SER A 50 38.55 34.69 -6.09
CA SER A 50 39.14 34.47 -4.76
C SER A 50 38.63 35.48 -3.73
N ALA A 51 38.42 36.74 -4.10
CA ALA A 51 37.91 37.77 -3.21
C ALA A 51 36.48 37.46 -2.78
N LYS A 52 35.60 37.12 -3.73
CA LYS A 52 34.20 36.74 -3.43
C LYS A 52 34.10 35.50 -2.55
N ILE A 53 34.87 34.46 -2.83
CA ILE A 53 34.89 33.26 -1.97
C ILE A 53 35.35 33.63 -0.55
N MET A 54 36.35 34.50 -0.40
CA MET A 54 36.81 34.94 0.93
C MET A 54 35.79 35.77 1.71
N GLU A 55 34.86 36.47 1.04
CA GLU A 55 33.78 37.22 1.71
C GLU A 55 32.79 36.28 2.42
N HIS A 56 32.57 35.08 1.87
CA HIS A 56 31.72 34.05 2.47
C HIS A 56 32.47 33.17 3.49
N HIS A 57 33.78 33.04 3.37
CA HIS A 57 34.63 32.17 4.18
C HIS A 57 35.29 32.90 5.37
N THR A 58 34.52 33.49 6.30
CA THR A 58 35.07 34.34 7.37
C THR A 58 35.73 33.60 8.55
N HIS A 59 35.76 32.27 8.58
CA HIS A 59 36.13 31.51 9.79
C HIS A 59 37.14 30.36 9.64
N ASP A 60 37.72 30.10 8.46
CA ASP A 60 38.72 29.03 8.29
C ASP A 60 40.13 29.57 8.04
N ALA A 61 41.00 29.48 9.06
CA ALA A 61 42.40 29.92 9.00
C ALA A 61 43.27 29.10 8.01
N SER A 62 42.75 28.02 7.44
CA SER A 62 43.46 27.13 6.51
C SER A 62 43.28 27.49 5.03
N PHE A 63 42.37 28.42 4.69
CA PHE A 63 42.14 28.91 3.34
C PHE A 63 42.97 30.18 3.08
N LYS A 64 43.96 30.09 2.18
CA LYS A 64 44.87 31.19 1.82
C LYS A 64 44.47 31.85 0.50
N GLY A 65 43.16 32.01 0.29
CA GLY A 65 42.58 32.63 -0.91
C GLY A 65 43.13 32.04 -2.22
N LEU A 66 43.71 32.90 -3.05
CA LEU A 66 44.21 32.60 -4.40
C LEU A 66 45.15 31.39 -4.46
N SER A 67 46.05 31.25 -3.47
CA SER A 67 47.02 30.16 -3.42
C SER A 67 46.36 28.80 -3.20
N SER A 68 45.31 28.74 -2.39
CA SER A 68 44.56 27.51 -2.13
C SER A 68 43.71 27.09 -3.32
N ILE A 69 43.12 28.06 -4.03
CA ILE A 69 42.39 27.81 -5.28
C ILE A 69 43.35 27.29 -6.36
N SER A 70 44.48 27.98 -6.58
CA SER A 70 45.46 27.60 -7.60
C SER A 70 46.07 26.22 -7.35
N GLU A 71 46.41 25.90 -6.09
CA GLU A 71 46.92 24.59 -5.70
C GLU A 71 45.87 23.49 -5.91
N CYS A 72 44.60 23.76 -5.59
CA CYS A 72 43.50 22.83 -5.84
C CYS A 72 43.29 22.57 -7.33
N LEU A 73 43.29 23.62 -8.16
CA LEU A 73 43.13 23.50 -9.61
C LEU A 73 44.27 22.70 -10.24
N ALA A 74 45.52 23.02 -9.89
CA ALA A 74 46.70 22.31 -10.39
C ALA A 74 46.70 20.82 -9.98
N ARG A 75 46.35 20.52 -8.72
CA ARG A 75 46.33 19.14 -8.20
C ARG A 75 45.30 18.25 -8.90
N ASN A 76 44.17 18.82 -9.29
CA ASN A 76 43.05 18.07 -9.88
C ASN A 76 42.95 18.24 -11.42
N ASN A 77 43.98 18.80 -12.07
CA ASN A 77 43.99 19.08 -13.52
C ASN A 77 42.74 19.85 -14.00
N CYS A 78 42.32 20.83 -13.21
CA CYS A 78 41.13 21.65 -13.43
C CYS A 78 41.50 22.99 -14.06
N ASN A 79 40.80 23.35 -15.13
CA ASN A 79 40.86 24.65 -15.78
C ASN A 79 39.61 25.45 -15.40
N ILE A 80 39.76 26.73 -15.08
CA ILE A 80 38.62 27.65 -14.93
C ILE A 80 38.47 28.46 -16.21
N ILE A 81 37.24 28.60 -16.68
CA ILE A 81 36.86 29.48 -17.78
C ILE A 81 35.91 30.54 -17.22
N PHE A 82 36.25 31.80 -17.47
CA PHE A 82 35.42 32.95 -17.13
C PHE A 82 34.80 33.52 -18.40
N GLY A 83 33.49 33.77 -18.40
CA GLY A 83 32.83 34.49 -19.48
C GLY A 83 31.40 34.01 -19.80
N ASP A 84 30.66 34.87 -20.51
CA ASP A 84 29.29 34.62 -20.96
C ASP A 84 29.23 33.44 -21.97
N THR A 85 28.05 32.84 -22.09
CA THR A 85 27.65 31.78 -23.02
C THR A 85 28.19 31.96 -24.44
N ASN A 86 28.34 33.21 -24.91
CA ASN A 86 28.89 33.53 -26.23
C ASN A 86 30.42 33.28 -26.36
N VAL A 87 31.20 33.53 -25.30
CA VAL A 87 32.65 33.24 -25.26
C VAL A 87 32.87 31.73 -25.30
N ILE A 88 32.03 30.98 -24.60
CA ILE A 88 32.06 29.51 -24.60
C ILE A 88 31.73 28.98 -26.00
N LYS A 89 30.68 29.48 -26.64
CA LYS A 89 30.29 29.06 -28.00
C LYS A 89 31.34 29.37 -29.07
N ASN A 90 32.09 30.46 -28.93
CA ASN A 90 33.07 30.88 -29.94
C ASN A 90 34.48 30.34 -29.70
N SER A 91 35.02 30.48 -28.48
CA SER A 91 36.42 30.17 -28.14
C SER A 91 36.59 28.78 -27.54
N TYR A 92 35.53 28.21 -26.97
CA TYR A 92 35.52 26.89 -26.33
C TYR A 92 34.42 25.99 -26.91
N SER A 93 34.14 26.13 -28.22
CA SER A 93 33.10 25.36 -28.93
C SER A 93 33.28 23.85 -28.80
N PHE A 94 34.51 23.39 -28.59
CA PHE A 94 34.80 21.98 -28.30
C PHE A 94 34.13 21.50 -27.00
N LEU A 95 33.93 22.37 -26.00
CA LEU A 95 33.15 22.01 -24.81
C LEU A 95 31.66 21.86 -25.14
N ALA A 96 31.12 22.70 -26.04
CA ALA A 96 29.71 22.67 -26.44
C ALA A 96 29.31 21.45 -27.31
N ALA A 97 30.27 20.71 -27.87
CA ALA A 97 29.99 19.55 -28.72
C ALA A 97 29.41 18.32 -27.97
N ASN A 98 29.38 18.35 -26.63
CA ASN A 98 28.88 17.26 -25.78
C ASN A 98 28.09 17.85 -24.60
N GLU A 99 26.87 18.33 -24.84
CA GLU A 99 25.93 18.74 -23.79
C GLU A 99 25.36 17.54 -22.98
N GLY A 100 25.66 16.31 -23.38
CA GLY A 100 25.23 15.09 -22.68
C GLY A 100 25.99 14.83 -21.37
N LYS A 101 25.25 14.47 -20.31
CA LYS A 101 25.79 14.03 -19.01
C LYS A 101 26.54 12.71 -19.19
N SER A 102 27.85 12.75 -19.49
CA SER A 102 28.65 11.55 -19.79
C SER A 102 29.63 11.15 -18.68
N HIS A 103 29.62 11.83 -17.52
CA HIS A 103 30.62 11.62 -16.47
C HIS A 103 30.07 11.88 -15.04
N TRP A 104 30.56 11.14 -14.05
CA TRP A 104 30.15 11.26 -12.63
C TRP A 104 30.36 12.63 -11.98
N LEU A 105 31.18 13.50 -12.58
CA LEU A 105 31.43 14.85 -12.05
C LEU A 105 30.34 15.85 -12.45
N SER A 106 29.55 15.57 -13.48
CA SER A 106 28.39 16.42 -13.82
C SER A 106 27.29 16.37 -12.75
N MET A 107 27.41 15.46 -11.78
CA MET A 107 26.51 15.37 -10.62
C MET A 107 26.62 16.58 -9.69
N TYR A 108 27.75 17.30 -9.76
CA TYR A 108 27.95 18.54 -9.02
C TYR A 108 27.55 19.76 -9.86
N ASP A 109 26.71 19.63 -10.89
CA ASP A 109 26.10 20.76 -11.57
C ASP A 109 24.66 20.93 -11.05
N ASN A 110 24.46 21.85 -10.09
CA ASN A 110 23.16 22.06 -9.42
C ASN A 110 22.08 22.60 -10.37
N GLY A 111 22.47 23.11 -11.55
CA GLY A 111 21.57 23.75 -12.51
C GLY A 111 21.20 22.89 -13.72
N SER A 112 21.52 21.60 -13.71
CA SER A 112 21.13 20.71 -14.80
C SER A 112 19.91 19.89 -14.39
N ASP A 113 18.74 20.51 -14.55
CA ASP A 113 17.51 19.79 -14.87
C ASP A 113 17.91 18.65 -15.81
N CYS A 114 17.76 17.40 -15.36
CA CYS A 114 17.62 16.34 -16.34
C CYS A 114 16.41 16.80 -17.14
N ASN A 115 16.60 17.30 -18.37
CA ASN A 115 15.53 17.32 -19.35
C ASN A 115 15.18 15.84 -19.55
N LEU A 116 14.31 15.35 -18.66
CA LEU A 116 13.83 13.99 -18.66
C LEU A 116 13.06 13.87 -19.97
N PRO A 117 13.47 12.98 -20.88
CA PRO A 117 12.61 12.68 -22.00
C PRO A 117 11.24 12.24 -21.45
N ASN A 118 10.16 12.56 -22.17
CA ASN A 118 8.85 12.00 -21.90
C ASN A 118 8.94 10.48 -22.11
N ILE A 119 9.20 9.71 -21.06
CA ILE A 119 9.43 8.26 -21.20
C ILE A 119 8.10 7.53 -21.02
N GLU A 120 7.32 7.51 -22.10
CA GLU A 120 6.37 6.45 -22.43
C GLU A 120 6.98 5.55 -23.52
N GLU A 121 8.27 5.24 -23.44
CA GLU A 121 8.95 4.48 -24.50
C GLU A 121 9.05 2.99 -24.14
N THR A 122 8.31 2.18 -24.89
CA THR A 122 8.53 0.74 -25.01
C THR A 122 9.76 0.48 -25.88
N PRO A 123 10.69 -0.41 -25.49
CA PRO A 123 10.63 -1.34 -24.35
C PRO A 123 11.27 -0.81 -23.06
N ARG A 124 10.89 -1.43 -21.93
CA ARG A 124 11.29 -0.96 -20.58
C ARG A 124 12.73 -1.35 -20.25
N ALA A 125 13.51 -0.39 -19.75
CA ALA A 125 14.89 -0.61 -19.31
C ALA A 125 15.02 -0.75 -17.78
N PHE A 126 15.87 -1.67 -17.34
CA PHE A 126 16.25 -1.87 -15.95
C PHE A 126 17.77 -1.91 -15.78
N HIS A 127 18.29 -1.15 -14.83
CA HIS A 127 19.73 -1.02 -14.60
C HIS A 127 20.14 -1.72 -13.32
N PHE A 128 21.06 -2.68 -13.41
CA PHE A 128 21.60 -3.39 -12.27
C PHE A 128 22.93 -2.74 -11.92
N TYR A 129 22.99 -2.09 -10.77
CA TYR A 129 24.14 -1.32 -10.33
C TYR A 129 24.55 -1.70 -8.91
N GLY A 130 25.83 -1.63 -8.57
CA GLY A 130 26.28 -1.82 -7.20
C GLY A 130 27.59 -1.09 -6.95
N ASN A 131 27.77 -0.52 -5.76
CA ASN A 131 29.00 0.22 -5.45
C ASN A 131 30.24 -0.72 -5.33
N LYS A 132 30.02 -1.99 -4.96
CA LYS A 132 31.06 -2.97 -4.67
C LYS A 132 30.90 -4.26 -5.47
N GLY A 133 32.02 -4.89 -5.82
CA GLY A 133 32.06 -6.23 -6.44
C GLY A 133 31.61 -7.34 -5.48
N GLY A 134 31.12 -8.45 -6.04
CA GLY A 134 30.76 -9.64 -5.24
C GLY A 134 29.44 -9.53 -4.47
N GLN A 135 28.50 -8.73 -4.95
CA GLN A 135 27.16 -8.55 -4.36
C GLN A 135 26.06 -9.36 -5.09
N ALA A 136 26.46 -10.41 -5.82
CA ALA A 136 25.57 -11.27 -6.61
C ALA A 136 24.71 -10.55 -7.66
N ARG A 137 25.13 -9.38 -8.15
CA ARG A 137 24.39 -8.57 -9.14
C ARG A 137 24.11 -9.30 -10.45
N SER A 138 25.16 -9.74 -11.15
CA SER A 138 25.04 -10.43 -12.44
C SER A 138 24.28 -11.75 -12.31
N THR A 139 24.43 -12.43 -11.16
CA THR A 139 23.67 -13.65 -10.82
C THR A 139 22.19 -13.35 -10.62
N PHE A 140 21.85 -12.32 -9.86
CA PHE A 140 20.47 -11.90 -9.63
C PHE A 140 19.82 -11.44 -10.95
N LEU A 141 20.53 -10.68 -11.78
CA LEU A 141 20.06 -10.24 -13.10
C LEU A 141 19.68 -11.44 -13.98
N ALA A 142 20.53 -12.47 -14.05
CA ALA A 142 20.24 -13.67 -14.83
C ALA A 142 19.07 -14.48 -14.27
N MET A 143 18.93 -14.58 -12.94
CA MET A 143 17.75 -15.19 -12.29
C MET A 143 16.47 -14.41 -12.57
N PHE A 144 16.53 -13.07 -12.56
CA PHE A 144 15.39 -12.22 -12.86
C PHE A 144 15.01 -12.29 -14.34
N ALA A 145 15.99 -12.38 -15.24
CA ALA A 145 15.74 -12.64 -16.66
C ALA A 145 15.01 -13.97 -16.88
N ARG A 146 15.41 -15.05 -16.18
CA ARG A 146 14.69 -16.33 -16.19
C ARG A 146 13.25 -16.15 -15.69
N PHE A 147 13.08 -15.47 -14.57
CA PHE A 147 11.77 -15.21 -14.00
C PHE A 147 10.83 -14.50 -14.99
N LEU A 148 11.31 -13.44 -15.65
CA LEU A 148 10.54 -12.69 -16.65
C LEU A 148 10.20 -13.53 -17.87
N ALA A 149 11.15 -14.31 -18.38
CA ALA A 149 10.92 -15.20 -19.52
C ALA A 149 9.85 -16.26 -19.21
N ASP A 150 9.85 -16.81 -17.98
CA ASP A 150 8.84 -17.75 -17.51
C ASP A 150 7.45 -17.09 -17.35
N GLN A 151 7.38 -15.75 -17.24
CA GLN A 151 6.12 -14.97 -17.28
C GLN A 151 5.69 -14.58 -18.71
N GLY A 152 6.41 -15.02 -19.75
CA GLY A 152 6.07 -14.76 -21.15
C GLY A 152 6.73 -13.52 -21.77
N HIS A 153 7.62 -12.84 -21.05
CA HIS A 153 8.35 -11.68 -21.57
C HIS A 153 9.54 -12.07 -22.45
N ARG A 154 9.80 -11.28 -23.49
CA ARG A 154 11.05 -11.36 -24.26
C ARG A 154 12.06 -10.39 -23.66
N VAL A 155 13.16 -10.93 -23.17
CA VAL A 155 14.14 -10.17 -22.36
C VAL A 155 15.47 -10.06 -23.10
N LEU A 156 15.97 -8.84 -23.24
CA LEU A 156 17.31 -8.56 -23.75
C LEU A 156 18.26 -8.24 -22.60
N LEU A 157 19.38 -8.94 -22.51
CA LEU A 157 20.45 -8.68 -21.57
C LEU A 157 21.60 -7.96 -22.27
N ILE A 158 22.09 -6.89 -21.65
CA ILE A 158 23.24 -6.12 -22.14
C ILE A 158 24.32 -6.15 -21.06
N ASP A 159 25.46 -6.77 -21.38
CA ASP A 159 26.63 -6.84 -20.51
C ASP A 159 27.44 -5.53 -20.65
N ALA A 160 27.05 -4.51 -19.89
CA ALA A 160 27.68 -3.19 -19.86
C ALA A 160 28.87 -3.10 -18.88
N ASP A 161 29.26 -4.23 -18.26
CA ASP A 161 30.52 -4.37 -17.53
C ASP A 161 31.66 -4.54 -18.54
N ILE A 162 32.14 -3.41 -19.06
CA ILE A 162 33.22 -3.35 -20.06
C ILE A 162 34.60 -3.74 -19.51
N GLU A 163 34.74 -3.98 -18.21
CA GLU A 163 36.02 -4.33 -17.60
C GLU A 163 36.12 -5.82 -17.31
N ALA A 164 35.02 -6.42 -16.87
CA ALA A 164 34.92 -7.84 -16.53
C ALA A 164 33.54 -8.40 -16.94
N PRO A 165 33.28 -8.57 -18.25
CA PRO A 165 32.01 -9.11 -18.74
C PRO A 165 31.85 -10.57 -18.34
N THR A 166 30.70 -10.92 -17.75
CA THR A 166 30.47 -12.26 -17.17
C THR A 166 29.12 -12.87 -17.51
N LEU A 167 28.19 -12.14 -18.15
CA LEU A 167 26.83 -12.66 -18.41
C LEU A 167 26.82 -13.88 -19.32
N HIS A 168 27.70 -13.92 -20.33
CA HIS A 168 27.82 -15.07 -21.23
C HIS A 168 28.20 -16.36 -20.47
N VAL A 169 29.09 -16.27 -19.47
CA VAL A 169 29.48 -17.39 -18.61
C VAL A 169 28.29 -17.84 -17.76
N ILE A 170 27.59 -16.90 -17.13
CA ILE A 170 26.43 -17.18 -16.25
C ILE A 170 25.30 -17.86 -17.01
N LEU A 171 25.07 -17.48 -18.27
CA LEU A 171 24.03 -18.07 -19.13
C LEU A 171 24.45 -19.39 -19.79
N GLY A 172 25.71 -19.82 -19.65
CA GLY A 172 26.25 -21.02 -20.29
C GLY A 172 26.44 -20.87 -21.82
N ILE A 173 26.71 -19.66 -22.30
CA ILE A 173 26.96 -19.37 -23.71
C ILE A 173 28.46 -19.54 -23.98
N ASN A 174 28.80 -20.61 -24.69
CA ASN A 174 30.20 -20.99 -24.97
C ASN A 174 30.86 -20.14 -26.08
N GLU A 175 30.06 -19.63 -27.02
CA GLU A 175 30.57 -18.87 -28.17
C GLU A 175 29.77 -17.58 -28.34
N VAL A 176 30.43 -16.44 -28.18
CA VAL A 176 29.88 -15.11 -28.49
C VAL A 176 30.63 -14.56 -29.69
N LYS A 177 29.89 -14.22 -30.75
CA LYS A 177 30.46 -13.65 -31.98
C LYS A 177 30.38 -12.13 -31.98
N ILE A 178 31.32 -11.48 -32.67
CA ILE A 178 31.46 -10.02 -32.75
C ILE A 178 30.15 -9.30 -33.13
N GLU A 179 29.32 -9.90 -33.98
CA GLU A 179 28.02 -9.38 -34.41
C GLU A 179 27.06 -9.07 -33.25
N SER A 180 27.24 -9.76 -32.13
CA SER A 180 26.39 -9.69 -30.93
C SER A 180 27.08 -9.04 -29.73
N THR A 181 28.04 -8.15 -29.98
CA THR A 181 28.86 -7.53 -28.93
C THR A 181 28.79 -6.03 -28.95
N LEU A 182 28.90 -5.39 -27.78
CA LEU A 182 28.96 -3.94 -27.66
C LEU A 182 30.10 -3.33 -28.50
N ILE A 183 31.22 -4.04 -28.70
CA ILE A 183 32.29 -3.60 -29.60
C ILE A 183 31.74 -3.27 -30.99
N ASN A 184 30.86 -4.10 -31.56
CA ASN A 184 30.26 -3.89 -32.89
C ASN A 184 29.13 -2.84 -32.89
N TYR A 185 28.41 -2.67 -31.79
CA TYR A 185 27.40 -1.61 -31.68
C TYR A 185 28.02 -0.23 -31.51
N CYS A 186 29.14 -0.16 -30.80
CA CYS A 186 29.85 1.07 -30.48
C CYS A 186 30.96 1.41 -31.50
N SER A 187 31.23 0.53 -32.46
CA SER A 187 32.23 0.72 -33.51
C SER A 187 31.62 0.52 -34.88
N ASP A 188 32.04 1.31 -35.86
CA ASP A 188 31.59 1.16 -37.24
C ASP A 188 32.43 0.10 -37.97
N LEU A 189 32.23 -1.18 -37.61
CA LEU A 189 32.94 -2.31 -38.21
C LEU A 189 32.29 -2.81 -39.50
N GLY A 190 31.13 -2.27 -39.90
CA GLY A 190 30.38 -2.71 -41.08
C GLY A 190 29.83 -4.15 -41.00
N LEU A 191 29.81 -4.76 -39.81
CA LEU A 191 29.32 -6.12 -39.59
C LEU A 191 27.82 -6.13 -39.25
N PRO A 192 27.08 -7.20 -39.61
CA PRO A 192 25.67 -7.32 -39.22
C PRO A 192 25.53 -7.33 -37.70
N ARG A 193 24.50 -6.66 -37.19
CA ARG A 193 24.22 -6.54 -35.76
C ARG A 193 23.17 -7.57 -35.37
N LYS A 194 23.47 -8.38 -34.35
CA LYS A 194 22.64 -9.49 -33.90
C LYS A 194 22.55 -9.54 -32.38
N VAL A 195 21.68 -10.40 -31.88
CA VAL A 195 21.60 -10.79 -30.47
C VAL A 195 21.92 -12.28 -30.38
N THR A 196 22.69 -12.69 -29.38
CA THR A 196 22.94 -14.11 -29.12
C THR A 196 21.80 -14.66 -28.26
N PRO A 197 20.98 -15.62 -28.73
CA PRO A 197 19.94 -16.22 -27.91
C PRO A 197 20.57 -17.05 -26.79
N SER A 198 19.96 -17.04 -25.61
CA SER A 198 20.35 -17.92 -24.52
C SER A 198 20.04 -19.38 -24.87
N SER A 199 21.01 -20.27 -24.65
CA SER A 199 20.84 -21.72 -24.84
C SER A 199 20.06 -22.37 -23.70
N THR A 200 20.00 -21.73 -22.53
CA THR A 200 19.46 -22.26 -21.28
C THR A 200 18.10 -21.67 -20.91
N ILE A 201 17.78 -20.48 -21.42
CA ILE A 201 16.56 -19.74 -21.09
C ILE A 201 15.85 -19.28 -22.37
N PRO A 202 14.67 -19.84 -22.71
CA PRO A 202 13.87 -19.38 -23.84
C PRO A 202 13.54 -17.89 -23.72
N ASN A 203 13.35 -17.20 -24.85
CA ASN A 203 12.97 -15.77 -24.91
C ASN A 203 13.99 -14.78 -24.29
N VAL A 204 15.18 -15.24 -23.90
CA VAL A 204 16.27 -14.37 -23.42
C VAL A 204 17.33 -14.22 -24.51
N GLY A 205 17.67 -12.99 -24.84
CA GLY A 205 18.79 -12.61 -25.71
C GLY A 205 19.93 -11.97 -24.93
N LEU A 206 21.15 -12.06 -25.44
CA LEU A 206 22.36 -11.42 -24.90
C LEU A 206 23.07 -10.60 -25.97
N ILE A 207 23.38 -9.35 -25.65
CA ILE A 207 24.46 -8.57 -26.25
C ILE A 207 25.60 -8.52 -25.22
N SER A 208 26.68 -9.25 -25.49
CA SER A 208 27.83 -9.29 -24.58
C SER A 208 28.72 -8.06 -24.78
N CYS A 209 29.63 -7.77 -23.86
CA CYS A 209 30.62 -6.73 -24.10
C CYS A 209 31.57 -7.10 -25.25
N ARG A 210 32.04 -8.36 -25.32
CA ARG A 210 33.12 -8.80 -26.22
C ARG A 210 32.92 -10.22 -26.76
N PRO A 211 33.58 -10.60 -27.87
CA PRO A 211 33.62 -11.98 -28.34
C PRO A 211 34.38 -12.90 -27.38
N THR A 212 34.06 -14.20 -27.40
CA THR A 212 34.81 -15.21 -26.64
C THR A 212 36.11 -15.65 -27.32
N SER A 213 36.29 -15.35 -28.61
CA SER A 213 37.49 -15.68 -29.38
C SER A 213 38.68 -14.80 -28.99
N GLU A 214 39.83 -15.41 -28.71
CA GLU A 214 41.07 -14.72 -28.31
C GLU A 214 41.59 -13.73 -29.37
N GLU A 215 41.19 -13.89 -30.64
CA GLU A 215 41.63 -13.02 -31.73
C GLU A 215 41.17 -11.55 -31.56
N TRP A 216 40.13 -11.30 -30.75
CA TRP A 216 39.56 -9.98 -30.49
C TRP A 216 40.07 -9.32 -29.20
N GLU A 217 41.04 -9.91 -28.49
CA GLU A 217 41.55 -9.37 -27.22
C GLU A 217 42.15 -7.96 -27.39
N ALA A 218 42.88 -7.71 -28.49
CA ALA A 218 43.45 -6.40 -28.77
C ALA A 218 42.37 -5.35 -29.02
N ASP A 219 41.33 -5.69 -29.79
CA ASP A 219 40.18 -4.83 -30.07
C ASP A 219 39.36 -4.55 -28.82
N TYR A 220 39.19 -5.54 -27.94
CA TYR A 220 38.55 -5.36 -26.64
C TYR A 220 39.32 -4.37 -25.76
N ILE A 221 40.63 -4.52 -25.61
CA ILE A 221 41.46 -3.57 -24.85
C ILE A 221 41.38 -2.17 -25.47
N SER A 222 41.42 -2.07 -26.81
CA SER A 222 41.27 -0.81 -27.52
C SER A 222 39.91 -0.16 -27.23
N PHE A 223 38.84 -0.95 -27.26
CA PHE A 223 37.49 -0.53 -26.92
C PHE A 223 37.41 0.02 -25.48
N CYS A 224 37.94 -0.70 -24.48
CA CYS A 224 37.97 -0.25 -23.08
C CYS A 224 38.68 1.12 -22.93
N LEU A 225 39.85 1.28 -23.56
CA LEU A 225 40.61 2.54 -23.53
C LEU A 225 39.86 3.68 -24.23
N LYS A 226 39.21 3.39 -25.35
CA LYS A 226 38.40 4.35 -26.10
C LYS A 226 37.19 4.79 -25.29
N THR A 227 36.50 3.88 -24.61
CA THR A 227 35.34 4.21 -23.75
C THR A 227 35.74 5.01 -22.51
N ALA A 228 36.96 4.82 -21.98
CA ALA A 228 37.46 5.63 -20.87
C ALA A 228 37.78 7.08 -21.28
N THR A 229 38.19 7.29 -22.54
CA THR A 229 38.57 8.62 -23.06
C THR A 229 37.42 9.34 -23.74
N ALA A 230 36.50 8.60 -24.37
CA ALA A 230 35.33 9.08 -25.09
C ALA A 230 34.09 8.23 -24.70
N PRO A 231 33.51 8.47 -23.52
CA PRO A 231 32.42 7.65 -22.99
C PRO A 231 31.12 7.73 -23.80
N ASN A 232 30.93 8.77 -24.61
CA ASN A 232 29.78 8.96 -25.49
C ASN A 232 29.61 7.83 -26.52
N ILE A 233 30.69 7.14 -26.87
CA ILE A 233 30.67 5.98 -27.78
C ILE A 233 29.73 4.87 -27.27
N LEU A 234 29.62 4.71 -25.94
CA LEU A 234 28.67 3.79 -25.34
C LEU A 234 27.24 4.30 -25.51
N SER A 235 26.98 5.59 -25.29
CA SER A 235 25.67 6.18 -25.50
C SER A 235 25.19 5.97 -26.94
N ASP A 236 26.05 6.26 -27.92
CA ASP A 236 25.75 6.06 -29.36
C ASP A 236 25.40 4.59 -29.67
N GLY A 237 26.15 3.65 -29.08
CA GLY A 237 25.91 2.21 -29.25
C GLY A 237 24.59 1.75 -28.60
N ILE A 238 24.24 2.27 -27.42
CA ILE A 238 22.97 1.94 -26.74
C ILE A 238 21.77 2.56 -27.46
N GLU A 239 21.86 3.82 -27.91
CA GLU A 239 20.81 4.47 -28.70
C GLU A 239 20.52 3.69 -29.99
N LEU A 240 21.56 3.17 -30.63
CA LEU A 240 21.40 2.31 -31.78
C LEU A 240 20.66 1.00 -31.47
N ILE A 241 20.97 0.33 -30.36
CA ILE A 241 20.24 -0.88 -29.93
C ILE A 241 18.78 -0.53 -29.66
N LYS A 242 18.53 0.56 -28.94
CA LYS A 242 17.20 1.09 -28.66
C LYS A 242 16.42 1.34 -29.94
N ASN A 243 17.03 2.02 -30.91
CA ASN A 243 16.43 2.31 -32.22
C ASN A 243 16.13 1.03 -33.01
N ASN A 244 16.98 -0.01 -32.93
CA ASN A 244 16.68 -1.28 -33.60
C ASN A 244 15.42 -1.94 -33.04
N ILE A 245 15.20 -1.87 -31.72
CA ILE A 245 14.00 -2.45 -31.10
C ILE A 245 12.76 -1.61 -31.43
N ILE A 246 12.84 -0.28 -31.27
CA ILE A 246 11.71 0.63 -31.57
C ILE A 246 11.27 0.53 -33.03
N ASN A 247 12.22 0.38 -33.96
CA ASN A 247 11.93 0.26 -35.38
C ASN A 247 11.53 -1.17 -35.82
N GLY A 248 11.45 -2.14 -34.89
CA GLY A 248 11.06 -3.52 -35.20
C GLY A 248 12.01 -4.22 -36.16
N VAL A 249 13.33 -4.01 -36.00
CA VAL A 249 14.34 -4.72 -36.80
C VAL A 249 14.24 -6.22 -36.51
N GLU A 250 14.25 -7.05 -37.55
CA GLU A 250 14.14 -8.51 -37.42
C GLU A 250 15.17 -9.07 -36.41
N GLY A 251 14.68 -9.79 -35.40
CA GLY A 251 15.52 -10.33 -34.31
C GLY A 251 15.71 -9.41 -33.10
N PHE A 252 15.06 -8.24 -33.07
CA PHE A 252 15.09 -7.28 -31.96
C PHE A 252 13.71 -7.09 -31.29
N ASP A 253 12.86 -8.10 -31.32
CA ASP A 253 11.54 -8.01 -30.69
C ASP A 253 11.63 -8.34 -29.19
N TYR A 254 11.94 -7.34 -28.37
CA TYR A 254 12.10 -7.48 -26.92
C TYR A 254 11.19 -6.51 -26.16
N ASP A 255 10.62 -6.99 -25.06
CA ASP A 255 9.67 -6.23 -24.23
C ASP A 255 10.37 -5.55 -23.04
N VAL A 256 11.47 -6.17 -22.59
CA VAL A 256 12.26 -5.74 -21.42
C VAL A 256 13.76 -5.80 -21.73
N VAL A 257 14.51 -4.79 -21.30
CA VAL A 257 15.98 -4.71 -21.44
C VAL A 257 16.64 -4.58 -20.08
N LEU A 258 17.59 -5.47 -19.75
CA LEU A 258 18.34 -5.47 -18.49
C LEU A 258 19.82 -5.13 -18.74
N PHE A 259 20.35 -4.13 -18.04
CA PHE A 259 21.75 -3.72 -18.14
C PHE A 259 22.56 -4.17 -16.91
N ASP A 260 23.64 -4.94 -17.13
CA ASP A 260 24.62 -5.25 -16.10
C ASP A 260 25.74 -4.20 -16.11
N HIS A 261 25.74 -3.28 -15.14
CA HIS A 261 26.74 -2.20 -15.10
C HIS A 261 28.06 -2.66 -14.49
N ARG A 262 29.14 -1.87 -14.58
CA ARG A 262 30.32 -2.07 -13.73
C ARG A 262 30.05 -1.56 -12.30
N THR A 263 30.81 -2.00 -11.30
CA THR A 263 30.65 -1.51 -9.93
C THR A 263 31.35 -0.17 -9.69
N GLY A 264 30.78 0.67 -8.83
CA GLY A 264 31.36 1.95 -8.43
C GLY A 264 31.26 3.03 -9.51
N ALA A 265 32.14 4.04 -9.45
CA ALA A 265 32.14 5.21 -10.34
C ALA A 265 32.72 4.91 -11.74
N ALA A 266 32.40 3.75 -12.31
CA ALA A 266 32.91 3.34 -13.62
C ALA A 266 32.39 4.25 -14.74
N HIS A 267 33.23 4.51 -15.74
CA HIS A 267 32.92 5.43 -16.83
C HIS A 267 31.77 4.96 -17.74
N SER A 268 31.39 3.67 -17.69
CA SER A 268 30.32 3.11 -18.53
C SER A 268 28.90 3.38 -18.02
N VAL A 269 28.71 3.60 -16.71
CA VAL A 269 27.37 3.63 -16.08
C VAL A 269 26.52 4.80 -16.58
N ILE A 270 27.06 6.01 -16.45
CA ILE A 270 26.35 7.26 -16.77
C ILE A 270 26.01 7.37 -18.27
N PRO A 271 26.91 7.06 -19.21
CA PRO A 271 26.59 7.03 -20.65
C PRO A 271 25.47 6.06 -21.02
N VAL A 272 25.44 4.87 -20.39
CA VAL A 272 24.42 3.84 -20.66
C VAL A 272 23.06 4.27 -20.10
N MET A 273 23.02 4.76 -18.85
CA MET A 273 21.78 5.23 -18.22
C MET A 273 21.20 6.49 -18.86
N SER A 274 22.06 7.38 -19.38
CA SER A 274 21.60 8.57 -20.10
C SER A 274 21.03 8.24 -21.48
N ALA A 275 21.62 7.30 -22.21
CA ALA A 275 21.14 6.86 -23.52
C ALA A 275 19.81 6.09 -23.43
N TRP A 276 19.64 5.30 -22.37
CA TRP A 276 18.41 4.55 -22.14
C TRP A 276 18.00 4.59 -20.67
N PRO A 277 17.27 5.64 -20.24
CA PRO A 277 16.84 5.77 -18.85
C PRO A 277 15.84 4.68 -18.44
N GLY A 278 15.94 4.22 -17.20
CA GLY A 278 15.07 3.18 -16.64
C GLY A 278 15.26 2.99 -15.14
N SER A 279 14.44 2.13 -14.53
CA SER A 279 14.48 1.87 -13.08
C SER A 279 15.78 1.20 -12.66
N SER A 280 16.35 1.60 -11.52
CA SER A 280 17.65 1.12 -11.04
C SER A 280 17.55 0.15 -9.87
N LEU A 281 18.08 -1.05 -10.03
CA LEU A 281 18.24 -2.04 -8.96
C LEU A 281 19.65 -1.88 -8.37
N ILE A 282 19.72 -1.30 -7.17
CA ILE A 282 20.96 -0.91 -6.51
C ILE A 282 21.35 -1.95 -5.47
N PHE A 283 22.45 -2.66 -5.73
CA PHE A 283 23.01 -3.68 -4.85
C PHE A 283 23.88 -3.02 -3.78
N SER A 284 23.46 -3.18 -2.52
CA SER A 284 24.15 -2.65 -1.34
C SER A 284 24.41 -3.75 -0.33
N ARG A 285 25.64 -3.86 0.16
CA ARG A 285 25.96 -4.67 1.33
C ARG A 285 26.12 -3.74 2.53
N PRO A 286 25.46 -4.03 3.66
CA PRO A 286 25.58 -3.19 4.82
C PRO A 286 26.85 -3.56 5.59
N ASP A 287 27.99 -3.14 5.05
CA ASP A 287 29.29 -3.19 5.70
C ASP A 287 29.87 -1.77 5.83
N SER A 288 30.95 -1.62 6.61
CA SER A 288 31.59 -0.34 6.91
C SER A 288 32.23 0.35 5.68
N GLN A 289 32.07 -0.20 4.47
CA GLN A 289 32.66 0.32 3.24
C GLN A 289 31.63 1.05 2.35
N THR A 290 30.33 1.02 2.68
CA THR A 290 29.28 1.68 1.89
C THR A 290 29.09 3.14 2.33
N ASN A 291 30.03 4.02 1.96
CA ASN A 291 29.98 5.46 2.30
C ASN A 291 29.64 6.38 1.10
N TRP A 292 29.44 5.85 -0.10
CA TRP A 292 29.26 6.66 -1.31
C TRP A 292 27.79 6.89 -1.67
N LEU A 293 27.10 7.71 -0.85
CA LEU A 293 25.68 8.01 -1.00
C LEU A 293 25.35 9.01 -2.13
N SER A 294 26.28 9.90 -2.48
CA SER A 294 26.04 10.95 -3.48
C SER A 294 25.84 10.40 -4.91
N GLY A 295 26.56 9.34 -5.28
CA GLY A 295 26.38 8.70 -6.58
C GLY A 295 25.02 8.00 -6.72
N ILE A 296 24.50 7.42 -5.63
CA ILE A 296 23.20 6.72 -5.60
C ILE A 296 22.06 7.67 -5.95
N LYS A 297 22.05 8.88 -5.39
CA LYS A 297 21.02 9.88 -5.69
C LYS A 297 20.93 10.16 -7.19
N THR A 298 22.06 10.31 -7.87
CA THR A 298 22.03 10.57 -9.31
C THR A 298 21.53 9.39 -10.12
N ILE A 299 21.88 8.17 -9.74
CA ILE A 299 21.39 6.95 -10.39
C ILE A 299 19.85 6.91 -10.33
N LEU A 300 19.28 7.19 -9.15
CA LEU A 300 17.82 7.22 -8.96
C LEU A 300 17.16 8.35 -9.80
N ASN A 301 17.83 9.49 -9.94
CA ASN A 301 17.33 10.64 -10.70
C ASN A 301 17.31 10.45 -12.23
N PHE A 302 17.89 9.38 -12.78
CA PHE A 302 17.72 9.07 -14.20
C PHE A 302 16.28 8.66 -14.55
N TYR A 303 15.51 8.15 -13.57
CA TYR A 303 14.14 7.71 -13.80
C TYR A 303 13.21 7.98 -12.61
N PRO A 304 12.91 9.26 -12.29
CA PRO A 304 12.21 9.65 -11.07
C PRO A 304 10.77 9.14 -10.96
N ASN A 305 10.12 8.78 -12.06
CA ASN A 305 8.78 8.17 -12.05
C ASN A 305 8.78 6.79 -11.36
N ASN A 306 9.87 6.03 -11.52
CA ASN A 306 10.07 4.75 -10.85
C ASN A 306 11.58 4.53 -10.62
N PRO A 307 12.20 5.23 -9.66
CA PRO A 307 13.65 5.33 -9.54
C PRO A 307 14.32 3.97 -9.31
N GLY A 308 13.60 3.01 -8.73
CA GLY A 308 14.02 1.62 -8.58
C GLY A 308 14.01 1.18 -7.13
N LEU A 309 14.90 0.26 -6.75
CA LEU A 309 14.90 -0.41 -5.45
C LEU A 309 16.30 -0.87 -5.03
N PHE A 310 16.45 -1.25 -3.75
CA PHE A 310 17.70 -1.74 -3.19
C PHE A 310 17.66 -3.26 -2.97
N ILE A 311 18.77 -3.93 -3.29
CA ILE A 311 18.96 -5.37 -3.05
C ILE A 311 20.18 -5.56 -2.13
N SER A 312 19.94 -6.19 -1.00
CA SER A 312 20.94 -6.50 0.01
C SER A 312 21.30 -7.97 -0.01
N PHE A 313 22.57 -8.27 -0.32
CA PHE A 313 23.05 -9.64 -0.33
C PHE A 313 23.40 -10.14 1.08
N ASN A 314 22.79 -11.25 1.49
CA ASN A 314 23.06 -11.92 2.76
C ASN A 314 23.73 -13.29 2.54
N MET A 315 24.89 -13.49 3.17
CA MET A 315 25.66 -14.74 3.10
C MET A 315 25.14 -15.84 4.03
N ASP A 316 24.45 -15.49 5.11
CA ASP A 316 23.95 -16.45 6.09
C ASP A 316 22.46 -16.74 5.85
N SER A 317 22.15 -17.88 5.24
CA SER A 317 20.77 -18.32 5.01
C SER A 317 20.00 -18.65 6.30
N ASN A 318 20.73 -18.88 7.41
CA ASN A 318 20.20 -19.35 8.69
C ASN A 318 20.34 -18.33 9.83
N SER A 319 20.86 -17.13 9.57
CA SER A 319 21.03 -16.16 10.64
C SER A 319 19.73 -15.38 10.85
N THR A 320 19.03 -15.71 11.94
CA THR A 320 18.38 -14.70 12.80
C THR A 320 19.45 -13.81 13.45
N SER A 321 20.45 -13.35 12.71
CA SER A 321 21.44 -12.40 13.20
C SER A 321 20.71 -11.08 13.39
N LYS A 322 20.74 -10.57 14.63
CA LYS A 322 20.31 -9.21 14.92
C LYS A 322 20.93 -8.28 13.87
N ILE A 323 20.08 -7.64 13.06
CA ILE A 323 20.48 -6.58 12.16
C ILE A 323 21.37 -5.64 12.97
N THR A 324 22.60 -5.42 12.54
CA THR A 324 23.48 -4.57 13.33
C THR A 324 23.00 -3.13 13.19
N ARG A 325 23.19 -2.33 14.23
CA ARG A 325 22.80 -0.90 14.23
C ARG A 325 23.35 -0.13 13.01
N GLN A 326 24.49 -0.55 12.46
CA GLN A 326 25.07 0.05 11.25
C GLN A 326 24.29 -0.31 9.99
N GLU A 327 23.76 -1.53 9.89
CA GLU A 327 22.93 -1.95 8.75
C GLU A 327 21.57 -1.24 8.76
N GLU A 328 20.98 -1.03 9.94
CA GLU A 328 19.75 -0.24 10.09
C GLU A 328 19.94 1.22 9.65
N ILE A 329 21.04 1.86 10.06
CA ILE A 329 21.36 3.24 9.67
C ILE A 329 21.59 3.34 8.17
N LEU A 330 22.32 2.40 7.56
CA LEU A 330 22.55 2.42 6.12
C LEU A 330 21.23 2.22 5.35
N ARG A 331 20.40 1.27 5.77
CA ARG A 331 19.09 1.02 5.19
C ARG A 331 18.22 2.27 5.23
N GLU A 332 18.15 2.92 6.38
CA GLU A 332 17.38 4.16 6.56
C GLU A 332 17.89 5.27 5.63
N ASN A 333 19.22 5.47 5.55
CA ASN A 333 19.82 6.45 4.64
C ASN A 333 19.51 6.16 3.16
N LEU A 334 19.55 4.91 2.73
CA LEU A 334 19.22 4.53 1.35
C LEU A 334 17.75 4.78 1.03
N LEU A 335 16.85 4.43 1.96
CA LEU A 335 15.42 4.69 1.81
C LEU A 335 15.08 6.18 1.84
N LEU A 336 15.82 6.99 2.59
CA LEU A 336 15.72 8.46 2.53
C LEU A 336 16.10 8.99 1.14
N LEU A 337 17.20 8.50 0.55
CA LEU A 337 17.59 8.89 -0.82
C LEU A 337 16.54 8.49 -1.86
N LEU A 338 15.90 7.34 -1.68
CA LEU A 338 14.80 6.89 -2.53
C LEU A 338 13.56 7.76 -2.35
N SER A 339 13.23 8.14 -1.12
CA SER A 339 12.15 9.09 -0.83
C SER A 339 12.41 10.44 -1.50
N ASP A 340 13.62 10.97 -1.38
CA ASP A 340 14.03 12.22 -2.04
C ASP A 340 13.88 12.13 -3.56
N ALA A 341 14.27 11.00 -4.17
CA ALA A 341 14.14 10.79 -5.61
C ALA A 341 12.69 10.61 -6.09
N LEU A 342 11.82 10.08 -5.23
CA LEU A 342 10.38 9.91 -5.49
C LEU A 342 9.59 11.21 -5.31
N THR A 343 10.13 12.16 -4.55
CA THR A 343 9.45 13.44 -4.27
C THR A 343 9.68 14.38 -5.45
N LEU A 344 8.72 14.45 -6.38
CA LEU A 344 8.73 15.44 -7.46
C LEU A 344 8.69 16.87 -6.89
N GLU A 345 9.44 17.79 -7.49
CA GLU A 345 9.43 19.20 -7.08
C GLU A 345 8.01 19.77 -7.11
N GLY A 346 7.49 20.18 -5.94
CA GLY A 346 6.15 20.76 -5.77
C GLY A 346 5.08 19.85 -5.17
N ALA A 347 5.39 18.58 -4.85
CA ALA A 347 4.49 17.70 -4.09
C ALA A 347 4.61 17.90 -2.57
N GLU A 348 3.48 18.04 -1.85
CA GLU A 348 3.49 18.24 -0.39
C GLU A 348 3.72 16.94 0.43
N ASP A 349 3.54 15.76 -0.19
CA ASP A 349 3.62 14.45 0.46
C ASP A 349 4.99 13.79 0.21
N GLN A 350 5.77 13.61 1.30
CA GLN A 350 7.03 12.85 1.31
C GLN A 350 6.82 11.46 1.92
N PHE A 351 7.44 10.44 1.33
CA PHE A 351 7.39 9.07 1.84
C PHE A 351 8.34 8.88 3.03
N SER A 352 7.89 8.20 4.09
CA SER A 352 8.79 7.81 5.17
C SER A 352 9.63 6.59 4.79
N PRO A 353 10.85 6.42 5.36
CA PRO A 353 11.64 5.20 5.17
C PRO A 353 10.87 3.91 5.52
N ASP A 354 9.97 3.97 6.51
CA ASP A 354 9.11 2.84 6.89
C ASP A 354 8.05 2.52 5.81
N GLU A 355 7.61 3.49 5.01
CA GLU A 355 6.68 3.28 3.87
C GLU A 355 7.40 2.66 2.67
N LEU A 356 8.69 2.93 2.51
CA LEU A 356 9.54 2.38 1.46
C LEU A 356 10.25 1.08 1.89
N GLU A 357 9.87 0.49 3.02
CA GLU A 357 10.54 -0.68 3.58
C GLU A 357 10.57 -1.87 2.59
N GLU A 358 9.51 -2.01 1.79
CA GLU A 358 9.37 -3.02 0.73
C GLU A 358 10.35 -2.80 -0.44
N TYR A 359 10.91 -1.60 -0.62
CA TYR A 359 11.92 -1.30 -1.64
C TYR A 359 13.33 -1.69 -1.22
N TYR A 360 13.54 -2.17 0.01
CA TYR A 360 14.80 -2.73 0.46
C TYR A 360 14.67 -4.24 0.64
N LEU A 361 15.12 -5.00 -0.36
CA LEU A 361 14.93 -6.44 -0.43
C LEU A 361 16.21 -7.19 -0.06
N THR A 362 16.06 -8.38 0.51
CA THR A 362 17.19 -9.25 0.82
C THR A 362 17.31 -10.37 -0.20
N TRP A 363 18.50 -10.55 -0.77
CA TRP A 363 18.87 -11.71 -1.57
C TRP A 363 19.74 -12.64 -0.73
N ALA A 364 19.26 -13.85 -0.46
CA ALA A 364 19.97 -14.81 0.35
C ALA A 364 20.90 -15.68 -0.52
N TYR A 365 22.05 -16.06 0.03
CA TYR A 365 22.92 -17.03 -0.59
C TYR A 365 22.20 -18.37 -0.81
N ASP A 366 22.23 -18.85 -2.04
CA ASP A 366 21.55 -20.08 -2.46
C ASP A 366 22.57 -21.12 -2.95
N ARG A 367 22.43 -22.36 -2.47
CA ARG A 367 23.30 -23.48 -2.88
C ARG A 367 23.02 -23.94 -4.30
N SER A 368 21.80 -23.73 -4.81
CA SER A 368 21.44 -24.07 -6.20
C SER A 368 22.31 -23.33 -7.21
N LEU A 369 22.84 -22.16 -6.85
CA LEU A 369 23.70 -21.31 -7.69
C LEU A 369 25.18 -21.75 -7.72
N LEU A 370 25.57 -22.79 -6.97
CA LEU A 370 26.97 -23.27 -6.89
C LEU A 370 27.47 -23.95 -8.17
N ASN A 371 26.58 -24.50 -8.98
CA ASN A 371 26.95 -25.29 -10.17
C ASN A 371 27.31 -24.44 -11.39
N GLY A 372 27.33 -23.10 -11.25
CA GLY A 372 27.75 -22.16 -12.30
C GLY A 372 26.71 -21.89 -13.39
N LEU A 373 25.67 -22.70 -13.50
CA LEU A 373 24.51 -22.48 -14.38
C LEU A 373 23.32 -21.92 -13.58
N ILE A 374 22.45 -21.18 -14.26
CA ILE A 374 21.19 -20.69 -13.71
C ILE A 374 20.24 -21.87 -13.46
N PRO A 375 19.84 -22.14 -12.21
CA PRO A 375 18.90 -23.21 -11.87
C PRO A 375 17.46 -22.84 -12.29
N ASP A 376 16.60 -23.85 -12.37
CA ASP A 376 15.16 -23.62 -12.55
C ASP A 376 14.57 -22.94 -11.30
N LEU A 377 13.50 -22.15 -11.50
CA LEU A 377 12.85 -21.41 -10.41
C LEU A 377 12.33 -22.32 -9.28
N GLN A 378 12.07 -23.61 -9.55
CA GLN A 378 11.60 -24.55 -8.54
C GLN A 378 12.70 -24.98 -7.56
N ASP A 379 13.98 -24.82 -7.94
CA ASP A 379 15.13 -25.33 -7.19
C ASP A 379 15.77 -24.28 -6.26
N ILE A 380 15.37 -23.01 -6.37
CA ILE A 380 15.87 -21.93 -5.52
C ILE A 380 15.04 -21.79 -4.23
N GLN A 381 15.62 -21.17 -3.21
CA GLN A 381 14.97 -20.94 -1.93
C GLN A 381 13.73 -20.05 -2.07
N ASN A 382 12.68 -20.36 -1.29
CA ASN A 382 11.44 -19.59 -1.24
C ASN A 382 11.64 -18.10 -0.93
N VAL A 383 12.68 -17.75 -0.15
CA VAL A 383 13.01 -16.35 0.15
C VAL A 383 13.42 -15.61 -1.13
N ASN A 384 14.29 -16.22 -1.93
CA ASN A 384 14.75 -15.67 -3.20
C ASN A 384 13.63 -15.61 -4.25
N LEU A 385 12.74 -16.62 -4.31
CA LEU A 385 11.54 -16.57 -5.16
C LEU A 385 10.61 -15.42 -4.78
N ARG A 386 10.40 -15.19 -3.48
CA ARG A 386 9.62 -14.04 -3.00
C ARG A 386 10.29 -12.73 -3.43
N THR A 387 11.61 -12.61 -3.27
CA THR A 387 12.35 -11.43 -3.72
C THR A 387 12.18 -11.18 -5.21
N LEU A 388 12.28 -12.19 -6.08
CA LEU A 388 12.05 -12.04 -7.53
C LEU A 388 10.62 -11.57 -7.85
N ARG A 389 9.61 -12.14 -7.17
CA ARG A 389 8.20 -11.72 -7.32
C ARG A 389 7.99 -10.29 -6.85
N THR A 390 8.55 -9.92 -5.70
CA THR A 390 8.46 -8.56 -5.18
C THR A 390 9.17 -7.56 -6.09
N VAL A 391 10.33 -7.91 -6.67
CA VAL A 391 10.99 -7.08 -7.68
C VAL A 391 10.12 -6.93 -8.93
N TYR A 392 9.56 -8.01 -9.47
CA TYR A 392 8.62 -7.96 -10.59
C TYR A 392 7.43 -7.05 -10.29
N ASP A 393 6.89 -7.18 -9.08
CA ASP A 393 5.76 -6.39 -8.62
C ASP A 393 6.09 -4.89 -8.51
N LEU A 394 7.24 -4.54 -7.95
CA LEU A 394 7.65 -3.15 -7.76
C LEU A 394 8.01 -2.47 -9.10
N LEU A 395 8.65 -3.20 -10.01
CA LEU A 395 9.11 -2.71 -11.31
C LEU A 395 8.02 -2.60 -12.39
N ASP A 396 6.80 -3.06 -12.10
CA ASP A 396 5.57 -2.76 -12.86
C ASP A 396 5.46 -3.36 -14.27
N ILE A 397 6.07 -4.51 -14.53
CA ILE A 397 6.17 -5.07 -15.89
C ILE A 397 4.78 -5.59 -16.34
N ASP A 398 4.23 -5.02 -17.44
CA ASP A 398 2.84 -5.28 -17.92
C ASP A 398 2.56 -6.74 -18.31
N SER A 399 1.29 -7.14 -18.43
CA SER A 399 0.87 -8.46 -18.99
C SER A 399 0.22 -8.28 -20.38
N PRO A 400 0.32 -9.24 -21.34
CA PRO A 400 -0.21 -9.08 -22.71
C PRO A 400 -1.77 -9.12 -22.78
N SER A 401 -2.39 -8.37 -23.71
CA SER A 401 -3.84 -8.00 -23.72
C SER A 401 -4.70 -8.56 -24.88
N GLU A 402 -6.03 -8.79 -24.67
CA GLU A 402 -7.09 -9.00 -25.70
C GLU A 402 -8.51 -8.48 -25.30
N ASN A 403 -9.39 -8.23 -26.30
CA ASN A 403 -10.52 -7.25 -26.41
C ASN A 403 -11.99 -7.71 -26.10
N ILE A 404 -12.95 -6.75 -26.20
CA ILE A 404 -14.22 -6.53 -25.47
C ILE A 404 -15.46 -6.24 -26.39
N ASN A 405 -16.74 -6.51 -25.98
CA ASN A 405 -18.00 -5.94 -26.55
C ASN A 405 -19.28 -5.88 -25.61
N GLU A 406 -19.90 -4.69 -25.54
CA GLU A 406 -20.97 -4.10 -24.67
C GLU A 406 -22.37 -4.78 -24.47
N LYS A 407 -23.09 -4.49 -23.34
CA LYS A 407 -24.31 -3.59 -23.21
C LYS A 407 -25.27 -3.76 -21.97
N THR A 408 -25.68 -2.61 -21.37
CA THR A 408 -26.96 -2.15 -20.71
C THR A 408 -27.55 -2.71 -19.37
N LEU A 409 -28.40 -1.93 -18.67
CA LEU A 409 -28.17 -1.18 -17.40
C LEU A 409 -29.46 -1.02 -16.53
N ILE A 410 -29.45 -1.15 -15.17
CA ILE A 410 -30.53 -0.65 -14.23
C ILE A 410 -30.00 -0.37 -12.79
N THR A 411 -30.09 0.88 -12.28
CA THR A 411 -29.56 1.47 -11.01
C THR A 411 -30.30 1.15 -9.68
N ALA A 412 -29.58 1.22 -8.53
CA ALA A 412 -30.08 0.97 -7.15
C ALA A 412 -29.42 1.86 -6.04
N THR A 413 -30.18 2.25 -4.99
CA THR A 413 -29.85 3.14 -3.85
C THR A 413 -29.69 2.41 -2.48
N GLN A 414 -28.87 2.94 -1.53
CA GLN A 414 -28.48 2.29 -0.22
C GLN A 414 -28.59 3.16 1.07
N SER A 415 -28.51 2.53 2.29
CA SER A 415 -28.64 3.11 3.66
C SER A 415 -27.62 2.60 4.73
N VAL A 416 -27.68 3.16 5.97
CA VAL A 416 -26.64 3.27 7.04
C VAL A 416 -26.23 1.98 7.84
N SER A 417 -27.05 0.94 8.00
CA SER A 417 -26.73 -0.30 8.78
C SER A 417 -26.20 -1.44 7.94
N GLY A 418 -26.38 -1.38 6.61
CA GLY A 418 -26.21 -2.52 5.72
C GLY A 418 -27.43 -3.45 5.63
N ALA A 419 -28.52 -3.22 6.38
CA ALA A 419 -29.76 -4.00 6.23
C ALA A 419 -30.44 -3.79 4.85
N LYS A 420 -30.27 -2.60 4.27
CA LYS A 420 -30.72 -2.26 2.91
C LYS A 420 -29.61 -2.36 1.86
N ASP A 421 -28.49 -3.01 2.20
CA ASP A 421 -27.44 -3.30 1.22
C ASP A 421 -28.06 -4.11 0.07
N GLN A 422 -27.99 -3.62 -1.17
CA GLN A 422 -28.50 -4.31 -2.35
C GLN A 422 -27.43 -5.18 -3.03
N THR A 423 -26.21 -5.24 -2.48
CA THR A 423 -25.15 -6.12 -2.98
C THR A 423 -25.51 -7.59 -2.84
N TRP A 424 -24.84 -8.43 -3.64
CA TRP A 424 -24.95 -9.88 -3.52
C TRP A 424 -24.47 -10.34 -2.13
N PHE A 425 -25.20 -11.26 -1.52
CA PHE A 425 -24.74 -11.89 -0.28
C PHE A 425 -23.60 -12.87 -0.61
N VAL A 426 -22.42 -12.62 -0.06
CA VAL A 426 -21.22 -13.46 -0.21
C VAL A 426 -21.14 -14.42 0.98
N GLU A 427 -21.32 -15.71 0.73
CA GLU A 427 -21.21 -16.75 1.75
C GLU A 427 -19.73 -17.03 2.10
N SER A 428 -19.39 -16.97 3.37
CA SER A 428 -18.21 -17.62 3.94
C SER A 428 -18.58 -18.96 4.60
N ASP A 429 -17.59 -19.82 4.86
CA ASP A 429 -17.81 -21.08 5.59
C ASP A 429 -18.51 -20.85 6.94
N THR A 430 -18.13 -19.76 7.61
CA THR A 430 -18.73 -19.28 8.84
C THR A 430 -20.22 -18.93 8.67
N THR A 431 -20.58 -18.19 7.62
CA THR A 431 -21.99 -17.85 7.36
C THR A 431 -22.82 -19.05 6.95
N ARG A 432 -22.25 -20.03 6.24
CA ARG A 432 -22.93 -21.30 5.91
C ARG A 432 -23.31 -22.06 7.17
N LEU A 433 -22.38 -22.14 8.12
CA LEU A 433 -22.66 -22.76 9.41
C LEU A 433 -23.74 -21.99 10.18
N ILE A 434 -23.79 -20.66 10.11
CA ILE A 434 -24.84 -19.88 10.79
C ILE A 434 -26.22 -20.10 10.13
N LEU A 435 -26.24 -20.15 8.80
CA LEU A 435 -27.44 -20.26 7.97
C LEU A 435 -27.93 -21.71 7.77
N ASP A 436 -27.24 -22.71 8.32
CA ASP A 436 -27.78 -24.06 8.41
C ASP A 436 -28.86 -24.11 9.51
N LYS A 437 -30.05 -24.60 9.15
CA LYS A 437 -31.19 -24.78 10.09
C LYS A 437 -30.82 -25.70 11.25
N ASN A 438 -29.97 -26.69 11.02
CA ASN A 438 -29.56 -27.68 12.03
C ASN A 438 -28.35 -27.25 12.86
N SER A 439 -27.75 -26.10 12.55
CA SER A 439 -26.51 -25.66 13.21
C SER A 439 -26.70 -25.31 14.68
N ASN A 440 -25.88 -25.88 15.56
CA ASN A 440 -25.90 -25.61 17.01
C ASN A 440 -25.37 -24.21 17.40
N ILE A 441 -25.08 -23.34 16.44
CA ILE A 441 -24.60 -21.98 16.69
C ILE A 441 -25.76 -21.10 17.16
N ASN A 442 -25.60 -20.59 18.38
CA ASN A 442 -26.54 -19.70 19.07
C ASN A 442 -25.97 -18.29 19.26
N TYR A 443 -24.64 -18.14 19.29
CA TYR A 443 -23.98 -16.85 19.52
C TYR A 443 -23.16 -16.45 18.29
N ILE A 444 -23.56 -15.36 17.63
CA ILE A 444 -22.89 -14.81 16.45
C ILE A 444 -22.26 -13.49 16.85
N LEU A 445 -20.94 -13.50 16.99
CA LEU A 445 -20.17 -12.43 17.59
C LEU A 445 -19.40 -11.68 16.52
N GLY A 446 -19.38 -10.35 16.57
CA GLY A 446 -18.55 -9.59 15.64
C GLY A 446 -18.64 -8.08 15.84
N ARG A 447 -17.63 -7.35 15.36
CA ARG A 447 -17.57 -5.88 15.45
C ARG A 447 -18.58 -5.21 14.52
N LYS A 448 -18.78 -3.89 14.63
CA LYS A 448 -19.64 -3.14 13.68
C LYS A 448 -19.03 -3.27 12.28
N GLY A 449 -19.86 -3.58 11.28
CA GLY A 449 -19.40 -3.81 9.90
C GLY A 449 -19.03 -5.26 9.54
N THR A 450 -19.02 -6.23 10.48
CA THR A 450 -18.74 -7.64 10.17
C THR A 450 -19.91 -8.40 9.51
N GLY A 451 -21.00 -7.71 9.14
CA GLY A 451 -22.12 -8.31 8.42
C GLY A 451 -23.25 -8.91 9.27
N LYS A 452 -23.26 -8.76 10.60
CA LYS A 452 -24.30 -9.30 11.51
C LYS A 452 -25.74 -9.06 11.03
N SER A 453 -26.13 -7.81 10.81
CA SER A 453 -27.49 -7.45 10.37
C SER A 453 -27.83 -7.93 8.97
N ARG A 454 -26.81 -8.14 8.12
CA ARG A 454 -26.99 -8.75 6.79
C ARG A 454 -27.26 -10.24 6.91
N ILE A 455 -26.52 -10.97 7.76
CA ILE A 455 -26.76 -12.39 8.03
C ILE A 455 -28.13 -12.58 8.70
N PHE A 456 -28.54 -11.68 9.59
CA PHE A 456 -29.87 -11.65 10.17
C PHE A 456 -30.96 -11.54 9.09
N LYS A 457 -30.80 -10.62 8.12
CA LYS A 457 -31.70 -10.51 6.97
C LYS A 457 -31.77 -11.80 6.16
N GLU A 458 -30.62 -12.34 5.80
CA GLU A 458 -30.53 -13.56 5.00
C GLU A 458 -31.17 -14.76 5.73
N ALA A 459 -31.08 -14.79 7.05
CA ALA A 459 -31.73 -15.81 7.88
C ALA A 459 -33.27 -15.69 7.87
N LEU A 460 -33.81 -14.48 7.79
CA LEU A 460 -35.24 -14.25 7.60
C LEU A 460 -35.68 -14.64 6.18
N ASP A 461 -34.95 -14.18 5.16
CA ASP A 461 -35.26 -14.44 3.75
C ASP A 461 -35.24 -15.95 3.43
N LYS A 462 -34.27 -16.70 4.00
CA LYS A 462 -34.17 -18.17 3.90
C LYS A 462 -35.12 -18.93 4.84
N LYS A 463 -35.97 -18.23 5.62
CA LYS A 463 -36.90 -18.81 6.61
C LYS A 463 -36.22 -19.75 7.59
N ILE A 464 -35.07 -19.33 8.13
CA ILE A 464 -34.28 -20.06 9.12
C ILE A 464 -34.79 -19.79 10.53
N GLY A 465 -35.26 -18.58 10.78
CA GLY A 465 -35.84 -18.19 12.07
C GLY A 465 -36.83 -17.04 11.94
N LEU A 466 -37.41 -16.68 13.08
CA LEU A 466 -38.40 -15.61 13.23
C LEU A 466 -37.79 -14.46 14.03
N THR A 467 -38.23 -13.25 13.76
CA THR A 467 -37.75 -12.06 14.45
C THR A 467 -38.29 -12.00 15.88
N LEU A 468 -37.39 -11.92 16.87
CA LEU A 468 -37.74 -11.49 18.22
C LEU A 468 -37.46 -9.99 18.39
N ILE A 469 -36.26 -9.54 18.00
CA ILE A 469 -35.90 -8.13 17.87
C ILE A 469 -35.07 -7.95 16.61
N ALA A 470 -35.53 -7.09 15.71
CA ALA A 470 -34.77 -6.65 14.54
C ALA A 470 -33.92 -5.41 14.89
N PRO A 471 -32.85 -5.14 14.13
CA PRO A 471 -32.14 -3.88 14.27
C PRO A 471 -33.02 -2.71 13.78
N SER A 472 -32.85 -1.54 14.38
CA SER A 472 -33.69 -0.33 14.21
C SER A 472 -33.94 0.07 12.74
N GLU A 473 -33.01 -0.24 11.85
CA GLU A 473 -33.04 0.14 10.44
C GLU A 473 -33.88 -0.75 9.51
N PHE A 474 -34.40 -1.88 10.02
CA PHE A 474 -35.42 -2.65 9.30
C PHE A 474 -36.77 -1.88 9.22
N GLY A 475 -36.90 -0.79 9.98
CA GLY A 475 -38.09 0.05 10.04
C GLY A 475 -38.40 0.80 8.73
N HIS A 476 -39.63 0.59 8.25
CA HIS A 476 -40.45 1.29 7.23
C HIS A 476 -40.94 0.43 6.04
N ALA A 477 -40.44 -0.79 5.85
CA ALA A 477 -40.86 -1.66 4.73
C ALA A 477 -41.55 -2.99 5.12
N GLY A 478 -41.61 -3.33 6.42
CA GLY A 478 -42.28 -4.56 6.91
C GLY A 478 -42.71 -4.47 8.38
N ASN A 479 -43.67 -5.31 8.77
CA ASN A 479 -44.30 -5.38 10.11
C ASN A 479 -43.41 -6.14 11.12
N TYR A 480 -42.16 -5.71 11.31
CA TYR A 480 -41.21 -6.33 12.24
C TYR A 480 -41.00 -5.48 13.49
N ILE A 481 -40.95 -6.13 14.66
CA ILE A 481 -40.53 -5.47 15.90
C ILE A 481 -39.02 -5.20 15.86
N HIS A 482 -38.65 -3.93 15.88
CA HIS A 482 -37.25 -3.48 15.87
C HIS A 482 -36.84 -2.80 17.19
N SER A 483 -35.54 -2.70 17.43
CA SER A 483 -34.94 -2.16 18.67
C SER A 483 -35.41 -0.75 19.06
N ALA A 484 -35.71 0.10 18.08
CA ALA A 484 -36.24 1.46 18.28
C ALA A 484 -37.78 1.57 18.28
N ASN A 485 -38.50 0.44 18.37
CA ASN A 485 -39.97 0.44 18.31
C ASN A 485 -40.57 1.08 19.58
N MET A 486 -41.51 2.02 19.41
CA MET A 486 -42.08 2.78 20.53
C MET A 486 -42.80 1.90 21.57
N TYR A 487 -43.48 0.84 21.12
CA TYR A 487 -44.22 -0.07 22.00
C TYR A 487 -43.27 -0.98 22.77
N LEU A 488 -42.21 -1.45 22.12
CA LEU A 488 -41.14 -2.20 22.78
C LEU A 488 -40.43 -1.36 23.85
N CYS A 489 -40.14 -0.09 23.55
CA CYS A 489 -39.58 0.86 24.52
C CYS A 489 -40.51 1.08 25.72
N ALA A 490 -41.83 1.18 25.51
CA ALA A 490 -42.80 1.31 26.59
C ALA A 490 -42.82 0.06 27.49
N ILE A 491 -42.84 -1.15 26.91
CA ILE A 491 -42.78 -2.41 27.67
C ILE A 491 -41.47 -2.51 28.46
N ARG A 492 -40.34 -2.15 27.85
CA ARG A 492 -39.04 -2.12 28.54
C ARG A 492 -39.07 -1.20 29.77
N LYS A 493 -39.72 -0.04 29.68
CA LYS A 493 -39.89 0.90 30.81
C LYS A 493 -40.75 0.30 31.93
N ILE A 494 -41.74 -0.53 31.60
CA ILE A 494 -42.56 -1.25 32.60
C ILE A 494 -41.70 -2.26 33.39
N PHE A 495 -40.75 -2.92 32.73
CA PHE A 495 -39.85 -3.93 33.34
C PHE A 495 -38.48 -3.35 33.75
N SER A 496 -38.35 -2.04 33.97
CA SER A 496 -37.04 -1.40 34.20
C SER A 496 -36.29 -1.92 35.45
N GLU A 497 -37.01 -2.49 36.42
CA GLU A 497 -36.41 -3.07 37.63
C GLU A 497 -35.92 -4.51 37.44
N ASP A 498 -36.44 -5.23 36.45
CA ASP A 498 -36.08 -6.64 36.19
C ASP A 498 -36.14 -6.99 34.69
N TYR A 499 -35.00 -6.84 34.03
CA TYR A 499 -34.84 -7.22 32.62
C TYR A 499 -34.96 -8.72 32.35
N HIS A 500 -34.85 -9.58 33.36
CA HIS A 500 -35.04 -11.02 33.16
C HIS A 500 -36.50 -11.34 32.84
N LEU A 501 -37.45 -10.72 33.54
CA LEU A 501 -38.88 -10.86 33.26
C LEU A 501 -39.25 -10.31 31.87
N PHE A 502 -38.63 -9.18 31.47
CA PHE A 502 -38.82 -8.61 30.14
C PHE A 502 -38.54 -9.63 29.01
N TRP A 503 -37.41 -10.34 29.08
CA TRP A 503 -37.03 -11.30 28.05
C TRP A 503 -37.97 -12.50 27.98
N TRP A 504 -38.38 -13.05 29.13
CA TRP A 504 -39.36 -14.14 29.16
C TRP A 504 -40.71 -13.71 28.60
N PHE A 505 -41.16 -12.50 28.93
CA PHE A 505 -42.39 -11.95 28.38
C PHE A 505 -42.33 -11.78 26.86
N LEU A 506 -41.20 -11.31 26.33
CA LEU A 506 -41.02 -11.11 24.89
C LEU A 506 -41.06 -12.44 24.12
N ILE A 507 -40.43 -13.49 24.68
CA ILE A 507 -40.47 -14.85 24.12
C ILE A 507 -41.89 -15.41 24.18
N TYR A 508 -42.61 -15.21 25.29
CA TYR A 508 -44.02 -15.59 25.41
C TYR A 508 -44.87 -14.96 24.29
N CYS A 509 -44.77 -13.64 24.11
CA CYS A 509 -45.50 -12.93 23.05
C CYS A 509 -45.21 -13.51 21.66
N ARG A 510 -43.95 -13.85 21.39
CA ARG A 510 -43.54 -14.42 20.09
C ARG A 510 -44.09 -15.83 19.88
N VAL A 511 -44.09 -16.67 20.91
CA VAL A 511 -44.66 -18.02 20.85
C VAL A 511 -46.17 -17.95 20.65
N THR A 512 -46.87 -17.05 21.35
CA THR A 512 -48.33 -16.85 21.19
C THR A 512 -48.70 -16.32 19.80
N ALA A 513 -47.85 -15.50 19.19
CA ALA A 513 -48.01 -15.03 17.82
C ALA A 513 -47.76 -16.13 16.77
N GLY A 514 -46.93 -17.12 17.10
CA GLY A 514 -46.50 -18.16 16.18
C GLY A 514 -45.59 -17.62 15.06
N ASN A 515 -45.84 -18.08 13.83
CA ASN A 515 -45.12 -17.66 12.64
C ASN A 515 -45.62 -16.31 12.04
N ASP A 516 -46.60 -15.65 12.66
CA ASP A 516 -47.21 -14.41 12.16
C ASP A 516 -46.59 -13.17 12.81
N ASP A 517 -45.79 -12.44 12.03
CA ASP A 517 -45.12 -11.21 12.46
C ASP A 517 -46.09 -10.04 12.72
N VAL A 518 -47.22 -9.97 11.99
CA VAL A 518 -48.24 -8.93 12.17
C VAL A 518 -48.98 -9.13 13.49
N ARG A 519 -49.29 -10.39 13.80
CA ARG A 519 -49.86 -10.77 15.08
C ARG A 519 -48.89 -10.49 16.23
N TYR A 520 -47.60 -10.75 16.02
CA TYR A 520 -46.58 -10.45 17.03
C TYR A 520 -46.52 -8.95 17.34
N GLU A 521 -46.51 -8.10 16.31
CA GLU A 521 -46.54 -6.65 16.49
C GLU A 521 -47.80 -6.18 17.22
N SER A 522 -48.96 -6.73 16.85
CA SER A 522 -50.25 -6.40 17.50
C SER A 522 -50.23 -6.74 19.00
N ILE A 523 -49.70 -7.91 19.38
CA ILE A 523 -49.58 -8.34 20.79
C ILE A 523 -48.65 -7.39 21.57
N ILE A 524 -47.54 -6.96 20.97
CA ILE A 524 -46.62 -6.00 21.58
C ILE A 524 -47.29 -4.63 21.76
N GLN A 525 -48.03 -4.17 20.76
CA GLN A 525 -48.79 -2.93 20.85
C GLN A 525 -49.84 -2.98 21.96
N GLU A 526 -50.65 -4.03 22.04
CA GLU A 526 -51.66 -4.22 23.09
C GLU A 526 -51.02 -4.29 24.49
N SER A 527 -49.88 -4.97 24.60
CA SER A 527 -49.17 -5.16 25.87
C SER A 527 -48.55 -3.86 26.39
N SER A 528 -48.21 -2.92 25.51
CA SER A 528 -47.63 -1.63 25.90
C SER A 528 -48.57 -0.73 26.73
N ALA A 529 -49.87 -1.02 26.72
CA ALA A 529 -50.89 -0.29 27.48
C ALA A 529 -51.25 -0.94 28.83
N LYS A 530 -50.67 -2.10 29.17
CA LYS A 530 -50.99 -2.89 30.37
C LYS A 530 -50.10 -2.53 31.56
N SER A 531 -50.54 -2.92 32.76
CA SER A 531 -49.77 -2.76 34.00
C SER A 531 -48.71 -3.85 34.19
N PHE A 532 -47.69 -3.61 35.03
CA PHE A 532 -46.64 -4.58 35.34
C PHE A 532 -47.20 -5.92 35.86
N ASP A 533 -48.19 -5.87 36.76
CA ASP A 533 -48.77 -7.08 37.36
C ASP A 533 -49.47 -7.97 36.33
N GLU A 534 -50.16 -7.37 35.35
CA GLU A 534 -50.80 -8.10 34.25
C GLU A 534 -49.80 -8.78 33.31
N LEU A 535 -48.66 -8.13 33.04
CA LEU A 535 -47.64 -8.67 32.15
C LEU A 535 -46.80 -9.75 32.83
N LYS A 536 -46.56 -9.61 34.14
CA LYS A 536 -45.73 -10.50 34.95
C LYS A 536 -46.24 -11.94 35.00
N GLU A 537 -47.56 -12.16 34.98
CA GLU A 537 -48.14 -13.51 34.97
C GLU A 537 -47.70 -14.35 33.75
N ASN A 538 -47.41 -13.67 32.64
CA ASN A 538 -47.00 -14.31 31.38
C ASN A 538 -45.47 -14.34 31.21
N ALA A 539 -44.71 -13.67 32.08
CA ALA A 539 -43.27 -13.53 32.02
C ALA A 539 -42.50 -14.70 32.69
N SER A 540 -42.84 -15.94 32.35
CA SER A 540 -42.19 -17.13 32.96
C SER A 540 -41.97 -18.30 31.98
N PRO A 541 -40.97 -19.17 32.24
CA PRO A 541 -40.76 -20.39 31.45
C PRO A 541 -41.97 -21.32 31.41
N ILE A 542 -42.75 -21.39 32.49
CA ILE A 542 -43.95 -22.22 32.60
C ILE A 542 -45.05 -21.69 31.68
N SER A 543 -45.22 -20.36 31.62
CA SER A 543 -46.20 -19.71 30.74
C SER A 543 -45.87 -19.96 29.27
N ILE A 544 -44.58 -19.98 28.91
CA ILE A 544 -44.12 -20.32 27.55
C ILE A 544 -44.38 -21.80 27.23
N LEU A 545 -44.09 -22.73 28.14
CA LEU A 545 -44.38 -24.16 27.94
C LEU A 545 -45.88 -24.42 27.73
N ARG A 546 -46.75 -23.68 28.44
CA ARG A 546 -48.20 -23.75 28.23
C ARG A 546 -48.58 -23.24 26.84
N ALA A 547 -48.08 -22.06 26.45
CA ALA A 547 -48.32 -21.51 25.12
C ALA A 547 -47.83 -22.43 23.98
N LEU A 548 -46.70 -23.12 24.17
CA LEU A 548 -46.19 -24.12 23.22
C LEU A 548 -47.08 -25.36 23.11
N ASN A 549 -47.70 -25.81 24.20
CA ASN A 549 -48.62 -26.96 24.17
C ASN A 549 -49.94 -26.62 23.47
N ASP A 550 -50.38 -25.38 23.56
CA ASP A 550 -51.60 -24.87 22.90
C ASP A 550 -51.38 -24.55 21.41
N TYR A 551 -50.12 -24.54 20.96
CA TYR A 551 -49.76 -24.27 19.58
C TYR A 551 -49.90 -25.54 18.72
N GLU A 552 -50.75 -25.48 17.70
CA GLU A 552 -51.11 -26.67 16.88
C GLU A 552 -49.92 -27.29 16.13
N ASP A 553 -48.96 -26.46 15.73
CA ASP A 553 -47.81 -26.87 14.93
C ASP A 553 -46.58 -27.04 15.83
N LYS A 554 -46.24 -28.29 16.21
CA LYS A 554 -45.17 -28.62 17.18
C LYS A 554 -43.74 -28.37 16.66
N GLN A 555 -43.57 -27.47 15.71
CA GLN A 555 -42.28 -27.11 15.15
C GLN A 555 -41.46 -26.29 16.15
N ALA A 556 -40.14 -26.54 16.19
CA ALA A 556 -39.23 -25.75 17.00
C ALA A 556 -39.07 -24.32 16.44
N PHE A 557 -39.19 -23.34 17.31
CA PHE A 557 -38.97 -21.92 17.03
C PHE A 557 -37.48 -21.61 17.04
N THR A 558 -36.96 -21.06 15.94
CA THR A 558 -35.65 -20.40 15.94
C THR A 558 -35.87 -18.90 15.99
N LEU A 559 -35.50 -18.25 17.08
CA LEU A 559 -35.70 -16.82 17.33
C LEU A 559 -34.41 -16.05 17.03
N LEU A 560 -34.53 -14.98 16.25
CA LEU A 560 -33.42 -14.13 15.84
C LEU A 560 -33.45 -12.81 16.63
N ILE A 561 -32.29 -12.40 17.17
CA ILE A 561 -32.11 -11.15 17.92
C ILE A 561 -30.90 -10.41 17.35
N ASP A 562 -31.08 -9.17 16.90
CA ASP A 562 -29.99 -8.25 16.51
C ASP A 562 -30.31 -6.81 16.93
N GLY A 563 -29.28 -5.96 16.98
CA GLY A 563 -29.41 -4.51 17.18
C GLY A 563 -29.70 -4.07 18.61
N LEU A 564 -29.33 -4.86 19.62
CA LEU A 564 -29.49 -4.49 21.04
C LEU A 564 -28.75 -3.20 21.41
N GLU A 565 -27.63 -2.93 20.75
CA GLU A 565 -26.83 -1.70 20.91
C GLU A 565 -27.55 -0.45 20.40
N THR A 566 -28.57 -0.59 19.56
CA THR A 566 -29.34 0.52 18.98
C THR A 566 -30.63 0.81 19.75
N MET A 567 -30.85 0.16 20.89
CA MET A 567 -31.95 0.51 21.79
C MET A 567 -31.65 1.87 22.44
N SER A 568 -32.07 2.94 21.76
CA SER A 568 -32.02 4.31 22.25
C SER A 568 -32.69 4.39 23.62
N GLU A 569 -32.05 5.08 24.57
CA GLU A 569 -32.47 5.32 25.98
C GLU A 569 -31.91 4.36 27.06
N LEU A 570 -30.99 3.43 26.77
CA LEU A 570 -30.25 2.70 27.82
C LEU A 570 -28.91 3.37 28.12
N LYS A 571 -28.60 3.56 29.42
CA LYS A 571 -27.24 3.92 29.85
C LYS A 571 -26.29 2.73 29.60
N PRO A 572 -24.97 2.96 29.42
CA PRO A 572 -24.01 1.87 29.20
C PRO A 572 -24.01 0.79 30.30
N SER A 573 -24.22 1.19 31.57
CA SER A 573 -24.39 0.27 32.70
C SER A 573 -25.61 -0.63 32.55
N ASP A 574 -26.73 -0.03 32.15
CA ASP A 574 -28.03 -0.70 32.06
C ASP A 574 -28.07 -1.64 30.84
N LEU A 575 -27.39 -1.27 29.74
CA LEU A 575 -27.22 -2.12 28.57
C LEU A 575 -26.46 -3.41 28.92
N LYS A 576 -25.41 -3.34 29.74
CA LYS A 576 -24.67 -4.54 30.19
C LYS A 576 -25.56 -5.45 31.01
N GLN A 577 -26.33 -4.89 31.95
CA GLN A 577 -27.26 -5.67 32.77
C GLN A 577 -28.38 -6.28 31.92
N PHE A 578 -28.91 -5.52 30.95
CA PHE A 578 -29.94 -5.96 30.01
C PHE A 578 -29.48 -7.14 29.15
N VAL A 579 -28.26 -7.07 28.60
CA VAL A 579 -27.62 -8.17 27.85
C VAL A 579 -27.31 -9.37 28.76
N ALA A 580 -26.83 -9.14 29.98
CA ALA A 580 -26.58 -10.22 30.95
C ALA A 580 -27.86 -10.99 31.28
N SER A 581 -28.99 -10.30 31.47
CA SER A 581 -30.30 -10.93 31.67
C SER A 581 -30.74 -11.79 30.49
N LEU A 582 -30.48 -11.35 29.24
CA LEU A 582 -30.77 -12.15 28.04
C LEU A 582 -29.95 -13.44 28.01
N LEU A 583 -28.65 -13.34 28.27
CA LEU A 583 -27.73 -14.47 28.27
C LEU A 583 -28.09 -15.50 29.35
N SER A 584 -28.54 -15.02 30.51
CA SER A 584 -29.11 -15.89 31.55
C SER A 584 -30.35 -16.65 31.05
N CYS A 585 -31.30 -15.96 30.41
CA CYS A 585 -32.49 -16.59 29.83
C CYS A 585 -32.13 -17.64 28.77
N MET A 586 -31.20 -17.31 27.86
CA MET A 586 -30.69 -18.24 26.85
C MET A 586 -30.07 -19.49 27.48
N THR A 587 -29.32 -19.33 28.58
CA THR A 587 -28.73 -20.45 29.31
C THR A 587 -29.81 -21.35 29.91
N SER A 588 -30.87 -20.77 30.51
CA SER A 588 -32.01 -21.53 31.02
C SER A 588 -32.75 -22.30 29.91
N ILE A 589 -32.91 -21.70 28.73
CA ILE A 589 -33.53 -22.36 27.57
C ILE A 589 -32.67 -23.53 27.08
N ASN A 590 -31.36 -23.28 26.88
CA ASN A 590 -30.43 -24.26 26.33
C ASN A 590 -30.20 -25.48 27.22
N ASN A 591 -30.29 -25.31 28.55
CA ASN A 591 -30.08 -26.39 29.52
C ASN A 591 -31.39 -27.02 30.01
N GLY A 592 -32.55 -26.45 29.67
CA GLY A 592 -33.87 -26.92 30.10
C GLY A 592 -34.65 -27.65 29.00
N ASP A 593 -35.88 -28.05 29.32
CA ASP A 593 -36.79 -28.73 28.38
C ASP A 593 -37.24 -27.85 27.21
N LEU A 594 -37.13 -26.53 27.35
CA LEU A 594 -37.42 -25.56 26.29
C LEU A 594 -36.46 -25.68 25.10
N SER A 595 -35.25 -26.21 25.27
CA SER A 595 -34.27 -26.42 24.19
C SER A 595 -34.79 -27.28 23.02
N LYS A 596 -35.80 -28.12 23.27
CA LYS A 596 -36.45 -28.97 22.25
C LYS A 596 -37.39 -28.17 21.34
N TYR A 597 -37.86 -27.01 21.81
CA TYR A 597 -38.91 -26.22 21.15
C TYR A 597 -38.44 -24.81 20.78
N ILE A 598 -37.45 -24.25 21.47
CA ILE A 598 -36.97 -22.89 21.27
C ILE A 598 -35.46 -22.90 21.16
N LYS A 599 -34.97 -22.25 20.12
CA LYS A 599 -33.57 -21.96 19.86
C LYS A 599 -33.41 -20.47 19.61
N ILE A 600 -32.38 -19.86 20.18
CA ILE A 600 -32.13 -18.42 20.01
C ILE A 600 -30.80 -18.23 19.30
N LYS A 601 -30.80 -17.51 18.19
CA LYS A 601 -29.61 -17.01 17.50
C LYS A 601 -29.45 -15.53 17.81
N LEU A 602 -28.44 -15.22 18.62
CA LEU A 602 -28.12 -13.87 19.08
C LEU A 602 -26.95 -13.30 18.28
N PHE A 603 -27.18 -12.18 17.61
CA PHE A 603 -26.16 -11.39 16.94
C PHE A 603 -25.71 -10.27 17.90
N LEU A 604 -24.43 -10.29 18.30
CA LEU A 604 -23.92 -9.38 19.33
C LEU A 604 -22.54 -8.85 19.00
N ARG A 605 -22.24 -7.65 19.52
CA ARG A 605 -20.89 -7.11 19.50
C ARG A 605 -20.01 -7.80 20.55
N MET A 606 -18.73 -8.01 20.22
CA MET A 606 -17.79 -8.74 21.07
C MET A 606 -17.53 -8.05 22.42
N ASP A 607 -17.51 -6.71 22.43
CA ASP A 607 -17.27 -5.89 23.62
C ASP A 607 -18.38 -5.99 24.66
N LEU A 608 -19.61 -6.33 24.27
CA LEU A 608 -20.75 -6.49 25.18
C LEU A 608 -20.72 -7.81 25.98
N ILE A 609 -19.80 -8.72 25.64
CA ILE A 609 -19.62 -10.03 26.30
C ILE A 609 -18.56 -9.95 27.39
N ILE A 610 -17.58 -9.06 27.21
CA ILE A 610 -16.42 -8.90 28.09
C ILE A 610 -16.89 -8.35 29.46
N GLY A 611 -16.75 -9.18 30.50
CA GLY A 611 -17.10 -8.83 31.89
C GLY A 611 -18.21 -9.69 32.51
N ASN A 612 -18.87 -10.58 31.76
CA ASN A 612 -19.80 -11.55 32.31
C ASN A 612 -19.08 -12.82 32.82
N GLN A 613 -19.28 -13.15 34.09
CA GLN A 613 -18.68 -14.36 34.70
C GLN A 613 -19.24 -15.63 34.04
N ASN A 614 -18.37 -16.61 33.77
CA ASN A 614 -18.68 -17.93 33.21
C ASN A 614 -19.24 -17.95 31.77
N ILE A 615 -19.17 -16.84 31.03
CA ILE A 615 -19.68 -16.78 29.66
C ILE A 615 -18.89 -17.67 28.69
N GLU A 616 -17.58 -17.82 28.90
CA GLU A 616 -16.69 -18.64 28.07
C GLU A 616 -17.13 -20.11 28.04
N GLN A 617 -17.54 -20.66 29.18
CA GLN A 617 -18.08 -22.03 29.28
C GLN A 617 -19.49 -22.16 28.66
N GLN A 618 -20.26 -21.08 28.60
CA GLN A 618 -21.62 -21.07 28.03
C GLN A 618 -21.62 -20.98 26.50
N ILE A 619 -20.62 -20.32 25.92
CA ILE A 619 -20.49 -20.07 24.49
C ILE A 619 -19.63 -21.11 23.77
N GLU A 620 -18.92 -21.96 24.51
CA GLU A 620 -18.04 -23.01 23.96
C GLU A 620 -18.79 -23.93 23.00
N ASN A 621 -18.26 -24.14 21.80
CA ASN A 621 -18.85 -24.93 20.70
C ASN A 621 -20.26 -24.48 20.23
N ARG A 622 -20.74 -23.31 20.68
CA ARG A 622 -22.03 -22.70 20.29
C ARG A 622 -21.89 -21.28 19.77
N SER A 623 -20.67 -20.75 19.76
CA SER A 623 -20.34 -19.42 19.29
C SER A 623 -19.51 -19.45 18.02
N VAL A 624 -19.68 -18.39 17.26
CA VAL A 624 -18.90 -18.12 16.06
C VAL A 624 -18.53 -16.65 16.05
N GLU A 625 -17.24 -16.37 15.88
CA GLU A 625 -16.71 -15.03 15.64
C GLU A 625 -16.67 -14.75 14.15
N LEU A 626 -17.36 -13.70 13.73
CA LEU A 626 -17.37 -13.23 12.35
C LEU A 626 -16.07 -12.49 12.04
N SER A 627 -15.30 -13.04 11.11
CA SER A 627 -14.14 -12.41 10.52
C SER A 627 -14.23 -12.46 9.00
N TRP A 628 -13.50 -11.56 8.35
CA TRP A 628 -13.35 -11.54 6.90
C TRP A 628 -11.98 -12.10 6.55
N ASN A 629 -11.96 -13.22 5.84
CA ASN A 629 -10.72 -13.69 5.21
C ASN A 629 -10.48 -12.94 3.90
N GLU A 630 -9.28 -13.07 3.33
CA GLU A 630 -8.91 -12.33 2.13
C GLU A 630 -9.79 -12.65 0.93
N GLN A 631 -10.12 -13.92 0.74
CA GLN A 631 -10.99 -14.35 -0.35
C GLN A 631 -12.40 -13.75 -0.23
N ALA A 632 -13.04 -13.84 0.95
CA ALA A 632 -14.39 -13.30 1.16
C ALA A 632 -14.43 -11.78 0.99
N GLN A 633 -13.37 -11.06 1.39
CA GLN A 633 -13.26 -9.63 1.12
C GLN A 633 -13.23 -9.32 -0.38
N LEU A 634 -12.37 -10.00 -1.13
CA LEU A 634 -12.25 -9.73 -2.57
C LEU A 634 -13.55 -10.07 -3.31
N ASN A 635 -14.20 -11.17 -2.92
CA ASN A 635 -15.53 -11.52 -3.41
C ASN A 635 -16.57 -10.43 -3.05
N TYR A 636 -16.52 -9.87 -1.84
CA TYR A 636 -17.39 -8.75 -1.44
C TYR A 636 -17.09 -7.47 -2.22
N ASN A 637 -15.82 -7.16 -2.49
CA ASN A 637 -15.44 -6.00 -3.30
C ASN A 637 -16.06 -6.09 -4.69
N ILE A 638 -16.02 -7.28 -5.30
CA ILE A 638 -16.63 -7.55 -6.60
C ILE A 638 -18.15 -7.46 -6.52
N ALA A 639 -18.78 -8.04 -5.49
CA ALA A 639 -20.21 -7.92 -5.26
C ALA A 639 -20.67 -6.46 -5.07
N SER A 640 -19.82 -5.62 -4.48
CA SER A 640 -20.06 -4.18 -4.30
C SER A 640 -20.01 -3.43 -5.63
N ILE A 641 -19.03 -3.77 -6.48
CA ILE A 641 -18.94 -3.26 -7.85
C ILE A 641 -20.16 -3.69 -8.67
N ALA A 642 -20.55 -4.97 -8.58
CA ALA A 642 -21.69 -5.52 -9.29
C ALA A 642 -23.02 -4.81 -8.98
N ALA A 643 -23.17 -4.31 -7.75
CA ALA A 643 -24.34 -3.56 -7.31
C ALA A 643 -24.30 -2.08 -7.72
N ASN A 644 -23.12 -1.55 -8.03
CA ASN A 644 -22.94 -0.19 -8.48
C ASN A 644 -23.06 -0.14 -10.01
N ASN A 645 -24.27 0.13 -10.45
CA ASN A 645 -24.58 0.24 -11.87
C ASN A 645 -23.71 1.30 -12.55
N SER A 646 -23.61 2.51 -11.98
CA SER A 646 -22.84 3.60 -12.57
C SER A 646 -21.39 3.19 -12.89
N ILE A 647 -20.73 2.33 -12.10
CA ILE A 647 -19.41 1.76 -12.45
C ILE A 647 -19.54 0.66 -13.51
N CYS A 648 -20.43 -0.31 -13.32
CA CYS A 648 -20.67 -1.39 -14.27
C CYS A 648 -21.01 -0.90 -15.71
N ASP A 649 -21.48 0.33 -15.84
CA ASP A 649 -21.87 0.94 -17.11
C ASP A 649 -20.67 1.44 -17.90
N TYR A 650 -19.68 2.00 -17.20
CA TYR A 650 -18.40 2.37 -17.78
C TYR A 650 -17.50 1.14 -18.02
N PHE A 651 -17.76 0.04 -17.31
CA PHE A 651 -16.98 -1.20 -17.39
C PHE A 651 -17.84 -2.42 -17.77
N PRO A 652 -18.44 -2.45 -18.99
CA PRO A 652 -19.43 -3.46 -19.37
C PRO A 652 -18.89 -4.89 -19.43
N GLU A 653 -17.61 -5.07 -19.72
CA GLU A 653 -16.98 -6.40 -19.79
C GLU A 653 -16.66 -6.97 -18.44
N VAL A 654 -16.25 -6.10 -17.55
CA VAL A 654 -16.01 -6.47 -16.16
C VAL A 654 -17.33 -6.94 -15.56
N ARG A 655 -18.43 -6.25 -15.85
CA ARG A 655 -19.77 -6.70 -15.47
C ARG A 655 -20.10 -8.08 -16.04
N LYS A 656 -19.79 -8.35 -17.31
CA LYS A 656 -20.03 -9.67 -17.93
C LYS A 656 -19.23 -10.77 -17.25
N ARG A 657 -17.95 -10.54 -16.95
CA ARG A 657 -17.08 -11.46 -16.19
C ARG A 657 -17.62 -11.70 -14.78
N ILE A 658 -18.04 -10.65 -14.10
CA ILE A 658 -18.67 -10.74 -12.77
C ILE A 658 -19.93 -11.59 -12.79
N ILE A 659 -20.80 -11.42 -13.80
CA ILE A 659 -22.02 -12.23 -13.95
C ILE A 659 -21.69 -13.70 -14.27
N GLN A 660 -20.68 -13.98 -15.09
CA GLN A 660 -20.25 -15.35 -15.37
C GLN A 660 -19.83 -16.10 -14.09
N HIS A 661 -19.21 -15.39 -13.15
CA HIS A 661 -18.79 -15.92 -11.85
C HIS A 661 -19.80 -15.66 -10.72
N GLU A 662 -21.05 -15.29 -11.02
CA GLU A 662 -22.04 -14.88 -10.00
C GLU A 662 -22.22 -15.95 -8.89
N GLN A 663 -22.30 -17.23 -9.26
CA GLN A 663 -22.46 -18.32 -8.29
C GLN A 663 -21.20 -18.51 -7.42
N ASP A 664 -20.01 -18.38 -8.01
CA ASP A 664 -18.75 -18.49 -7.29
C ASP A 664 -18.55 -17.31 -6.35
N ILE A 665 -18.95 -16.10 -6.77
CA ILE A 665 -18.91 -14.88 -5.96
C ILE A 665 -19.88 -14.97 -4.79
N LYS A 666 -21.14 -15.35 -5.05
CA LYS A 666 -22.16 -15.55 -4.00
C LYS A 666 -21.77 -16.65 -3.02
N SER A 667 -21.07 -17.67 -3.50
CA SER A 667 -20.54 -18.74 -2.64
C SER A 667 -19.18 -18.40 -2.00
N GLY A 668 -18.61 -17.22 -2.27
CA GLY A 668 -17.31 -16.80 -1.74
C GLY A 668 -16.14 -17.70 -2.15
N LYS A 669 -16.30 -18.45 -3.25
CA LYS A 669 -15.35 -19.45 -3.75
C LYS A 669 -14.55 -18.98 -4.95
N LEU A 670 -14.85 -17.80 -5.50
CA LEU A 670 -14.03 -17.23 -6.57
C LEU A 670 -12.59 -17.07 -6.05
N ASP A 671 -11.64 -17.55 -6.82
CA ASP A 671 -10.23 -17.53 -6.45
C ASP A 671 -9.67 -16.11 -6.44
N ILE A 672 -8.61 -15.90 -5.64
CA ILE A 672 -8.02 -14.59 -5.42
C ILE A 672 -7.47 -14.00 -6.73
N SER A 673 -6.83 -14.82 -7.57
CA SER A 673 -6.28 -14.38 -8.86
C SER A 673 -7.35 -13.84 -9.80
N THR A 674 -8.46 -14.55 -9.96
CA THR A 674 -9.59 -14.08 -10.79
C THR A 674 -10.21 -12.82 -10.20
N CYS A 675 -10.27 -12.70 -8.86
CA CYS A 675 -10.77 -11.49 -8.24
C CYS A 675 -9.87 -10.27 -8.51
N GLU A 676 -8.56 -10.45 -8.41
CA GLU A 676 -7.56 -9.42 -8.65
C GLU A 676 -7.58 -8.92 -10.09
N ASP A 677 -7.67 -9.85 -11.04
CA ASP A 677 -7.81 -9.54 -12.47
C ASP A 677 -9.08 -8.71 -12.76
N ILE A 678 -10.22 -9.10 -12.21
CA ILE A 678 -11.46 -8.31 -12.29
C ILE A 678 -11.27 -6.90 -11.71
N LEU A 679 -10.57 -6.75 -10.58
CA LEU A 679 -10.34 -5.42 -9.99
C LEU A 679 -9.39 -4.56 -10.82
N LEU A 680 -8.31 -5.13 -11.36
CA LEU A 680 -7.34 -4.43 -12.22
C LEU A 680 -7.91 -4.03 -13.58
N SER A 681 -9.01 -4.64 -14.01
CA SER A 681 -9.76 -4.19 -15.19
C SER A 681 -10.56 -2.91 -14.97
N ILE A 682 -10.76 -2.49 -13.70
CA ILE A 682 -11.46 -1.25 -13.32
C ILE A 682 -10.47 -0.21 -12.81
N PHE A 683 -9.62 -0.60 -11.86
CA PHE A 683 -8.68 0.29 -11.19
C PHE A 683 -7.33 0.30 -11.93
N PRO A 684 -6.62 1.44 -11.97
CA PRO A 684 -5.29 1.53 -12.57
C PRO A 684 -4.33 0.60 -11.86
N ASP A 685 -3.24 0.14 -12.48
CA ASP A 685 -2.31 -0.78 -11.79
C ASP A 685 -1.66 -0.11 -10.57
N LYS A 686 -1.42 1.20 -10.65
CA LYS A 686 -0.82 2.01 -9.58
C LYS A 686 -1.54 3.34 -9.35
N LEU A 687 -1.50 3.79 -8.11
CA LEU A 687 -2.01 5.10 -7.68
C LEU A 687 -0.86 6.13 -7.69
N ARG A 688 -0.88 7.07 -8.66
CA ARG A 688 0.22 7.98 -9.02
C ARG A 688 0.84 8.81 -7.87
N ARG A 689 0.09 9.15 -6.80
CA ARG A 689 0.62 9.90 -5.65
C ARG A 689 1.31 9.07 -4.57
N SER A 690 1.15 7.75 -4.57
CA SER A 690 1.68 6.89 -3.49
C SER A 690 2.59 5.76 -3.97
N ASN A 691 2.71 5.54 -5.28
CA ASN A 691 3.34 4.34 -5.87
C ASN A 691 2.82 3.01 -5.29
N ILE A 692 1.63 3.03 -4.67
CA ILE A 692 0.96 1.86 -4.12
C ILE A 692 0.16 1.23 -5.26
N LYS A 693 0.35 -0.08 -5.46
CA LYS A 693 -0.50 -0.87 -6.38
C LYS A 693 -1.96 -0.74 -5.98
N SER A 694 -2.87 -0.59 -6.93
CA SER A 694 -4.29 -0.48 -6.59
C SER A 694 -4.80 -1.69 -5.84
N LEU A 695 -4.31 -2.90 -6.13
CA LEU A 695 -4.64 -4.09 -5.34
C LEU A 695 -4.15 -3.97 -3.89
N THR A 696 -2.93 -3.50 -3.67
CA THR A 696 -2.41 -3.24 -2.32
C THR A 696 -3.28 -2.18 -1.61
N PHE A 697 -3.69 -1.14 -2.31
CA PHE A 697 -4.64 -0.16 -1.80
C PHE A 697 -5.97 -0.81 -1.41
N LEU A 698 -6.64 -1.53 -2.31
CA LEU A 698 -7.94 -2.18 -2.08
C LEU A 698 -7.88 -3.27 -0.98
N LYS A 699 -6.72 -3.92 -0.81
CA LYS A 699 -6.49 -4.91 0.24
C LYS A 699 -6.17 -4.28 1.60
N THR A 700 -5.44 -3.16 1.64
CA THR A 700 -4.89 -2.62 2.89
C THR A 700 -5.61 -1.38 3.42
N TYR A 701 -6.16 -0.52 2.55
CA TYR A 701 -6.84 0.72 2.96
C TYR A 701 -8.28 0.50 3.42
N PHE A 702 -8.79 -0.72 3.26
CA PHE A 702 -10.11 -1.12 3.77
C PHE A 702 -9.98 -2.17 4.88
N ARG A 703 -8.76 -2.43 5.38
CA ARG A 703 -8.47 -3.32 6.51
C ARG A 703 -7.83 -2.55 7.65
N ASP A 704 -8.09 -3.03 8.86
CA ASP A 704 -7.29 -2.64 10.03
C ASP A 704 -5.98 -3.46 10.09
N ALA A 705 -4.86 -2.79 10.33
CA ALA A 705 -3.52 -3.39 10.44
C ALA A 705 -3.22 -3.89 11.86
N SER A 706 -4.21 -3.87 12.75
CA SER A 706 -4.10 -3.98 14.21
C SER A 706 -3.50 -5.28 14.78
N SER A 707 -2.88 -6.14 13.97
CA SER A 707 -2.10 -7.26 14.47
C SER A 707 -1.14 -7.81 13.43
N ALA A 708 -0.02 -7.12 13.21
CA ALA A 708 1.20 -7.73 12.66
C ALA A 708 1.66 -8.99 13.43
N MET A 709 1.09 -9.27 14.61
CA MET A 709 1.33 -10.50 15.39
C MET A 709 0.21 -11.56 15.31
N GLN A 710 -0.94 -11.28 14.68
CA GLN A 710 -2.07 -12.22 14.54
C GLN A 710 -2.85 -11.93 13.23
N GLU A 711 -2.42 -12.49 12.10
CA GLU A 711 -3.09 -12.29 10.78
C GLU A 711 -4.60 -12.63 10.79
N HIS A 712 -5.04 -13.53 11.67
CA HIS A 712 -6.44 -13.98 11.75
C HIS A 712 -7.44 -12.96 12.33
N LYS A 713 -6.99 -11.79 12.79
CA LYS A 713 -7.85 -10.74 13.40
C LYS A 713 -7.94 -9.43 12.62
N ALA A 714 -7.32 -9.32 11.45
CA ALA A 714 -7.42 -8.14 10.60
C ALA A 714 -8.88 -7.88 10.23
N THR A 715 -9.41 -6.72 10.62
CA THR A 715 -10.83 -6.40 10.43
C THR A 715 -11.00 -5.64 9.12
N PHE A 716 -11.65 -6.26 8.13
CA PHE A 716 -12.10 -5.58 6.90
C PHE A 716 -13.31 -4.67 7.22
N TYR A 717 -13.39 -3.52 6.54
CA TYR A 717 -14.48 -2.54 6.66
C TYR A 717 -15.34 -2.49 5.38
N PRO A 718 -16.30 -3.42 5.19
CA PRO A 718 -17.19 -3.48 4.02
C PRO A 718 -17.86 -2.15 3.68
N ARG A 719 -18.32 -1.41 4.70
CA ARG A 719 -19.04 -0.13 4.52
C ARG A 719 -18.15 0.96 3.95
N LEU A 720 -16.89 1.02 4.37
CA LEU A 720 -15.93 1.98 3.84
C LEU A 720 -15.72 1.72 2.35
N PHE A 721 -15.57 0.45 1.97
CA PHE A 721 -15.43 0.05 0.57
C PHE A 721 -16.68 0.37 -0.25
N LEU A 722 -17.85 0.04 0.27
CA LEU A 722 -19.12 0.28 -0.40
C LEU A 722 -19.38 1.78 -0.61
N ASN A 723 -19.10 2.62 0.39
CA ASN A 723 -19.18 4.07 0.28
C ASN A 723 -18.17 4.61 -0.74
N PHE A 724 -16.96 4.08 -0.75
CA PHE A 724 -15.92 4.42 -1.72
C PHE A 724 -16.37 4.12 -3.16
N ILE A 725 -16.89 2.91 -3.43
CA ILE A 725 -17.45 2.54 -4.74
C ILE A 725 -18.66 3.41 -5.10
N THR A 726 -19.53 3.72 -4.14
CA THR A 726 -20.69 4.59 -4.36
C THR A 726 -20.28 6.01 -4.75
N GLU A 727 -19.30 6.58 -4.05
CA GLU A 727 -18.76 7.91 -4.34
C GLU A 727 -18.08 7.94 -5.71
N ILE A 728 -17.33 6.88 -6.08
CA ILE A 728 -16.80 6.73 -7.44
C ILE A 728 -17.94 6.77 -8.48
N GLY A 729 -19.00 5.99 -8.28
CA GLY A 729 -20.16 5.95 -9.17
C GLY A 729 -20.85 7.31 -9.33
N GLN A 730 -21.05 8.04 -8.22
CA GLN A 730 -21.61 9.39 -8.24
C GLN A 730 -20.73 10.38 -9.02
N GLN A 731 -19.41 10.28 -8.87
CA GLN A 731 -18.49 11.13 -9.61
C GLN A 731 -18.48 10.83 -11.11
N PHE A 732 -18.71 9.58 -11.52
CA PHE A 732 -18.90 9.22 -12.92
C PHE A 732 -20.19 9.78 -13.53
N GLU A 733 -21.26 9.89 -12.75
CA GLU A 733 -22.51 10.55 -13.19
C GLU A 733 -22.31 12.06 -13.43
N VAL A 734 -21.43 12.70 -12.66
CA VAL A 734 -21.15 14.15 -12.74
C VAL A 734 -20.08 14.49 -13.79
N LYS A 735 -18.98 13.73 -13.87
CA LYS A 735 -17.78 14.07 -14.68
C LYS A 735 -17.70 13.38 -16.04
N LYS A 736 -18.59 12.43 -16.35
CA LYS A 736 -18.59 11.65 -17.61
C LYS A 736 -17.20 11.06 -17.96
N GLU A 737 -16.83 10.96 -19.25
CA GLU A 737 -15.57 10.37 -19.75
C GLU A 737 -14.28 11.03 -19.21
N ALA A 738 -14.36 12.21 -18.59
CA ALA A 738 -13.19 12.89 -18.01
C ALA A 738 -12.67 12.23 -16.71
N GLY A 739 -13.34 11.19 -16.21
CA GLY A 739 -12.95 10.42 -15.01
C GLY A 739 -12.12 9.16 -15.30
N LEU A 740 -11.78 8.88 -16.57
CA LEU A 740 -11.02 7.69 -16.97
C LEU A 740 -9.63 8.05 -17.51
N ASP A 741 -8.68 7.16 -17.27
CA ASP A 741 -7.31 7.19 -17.77
C ASP A 741 -7.01 5.82 -18.40
N HIS A 742 -6.75 5.78 -19.71
CA HIS A 742 -6.57 4.53 -20.49
C HIS A 742 -7.65 3.45 -20.26
N GLY A 743 -8.90 3.86 -20.09
CA GLY A 743 -10.02 2.95 -19.85
C GLY A 743 -10.13 2.43 -18.41
N ARG A 744 -9.38 2.99 -17.45
CA ARG A 744 -9.45 2.69 -16.01
C ARG A 744 -9.77 3.93 -15.19
N ILE A 745 -10.18 3.78 -13.94
CA ILE A 745 -10.57 4.92 -13.08
C ILE A 745 -9.36 5.83 -12.81
N LEU A 746 -9.53 7.13 -13.04
CA LEU A 746 -8.47 8.11 -12.85
C LEU A 746 -8.06 8.24 -11.37
N HIS A 747 -6.75 8.32 -11.11
CA HIS A 747 -6.19 8.28 -9.75
C HIS A 747 -6.76 9.34 -8.80
N SER A 748 -6.91 10.59 -9.25
CA SER A 748 -7.44 11.66 -8.40
C SER A 748 -8.89 11.40 -7.96
N LEU A 749 -9.65 10.65 -8.77
CA LEU A 749 -11.03 10.26 -8.46
C LEU A 749 -11.05 9.18 -7.38
N ILE A 750 -10.12 8.22 -7.43
CA ILE A 750 -9.95 7.19 -6.40
C ILE A 750 -9.60 7.81 -5.05
N MET A 751 -8.64 8.74 -5.03
CA MET A 751 -8.22 9.37 -3.76
C MET A 751 -9.32 10.26 -3.17
N ASP A 752 -9.96 11.10 -3.98
CA ASP A 752 -11.09 11.93 -3.53
C ASP A 752 -12.26 11.08 -3.01
N ALA A 753 -12.58 9.99 -3.71
CA ALA A 753 -13.63 9.07 -3.27
C ALA A 753 -13.28 8.36 -1.96
N TYR A 754 -12.02 7.97 -1.78
CA TYR A 754 -11.57 7.34 -0.54
C TYR A 754 -11.58 8.31 0.63
N GLU A 755 -11.11 9.56 0.45
CA GLU A 755 -11.13 10.58 1.50
C GLU A 755 -12.57 10.89 1.96
N LYS A 756 -13.51 11.03 1.02
CA LYS A 756 -14.93 11.23 1.34
C LYS A 756 -15.54 10.03 2.04
N ALA A 757 -15.25 8.82 1.58
CA ALA A 757 -15.72 7.58 2.21
C ALA A 757 -15.14 7.41 3.63
N ALA A 758 -13.87 7.73 3.84
CA ALA A 758 -13.19 7.68 5.13
C ALA A 758 -13.74 8.72 6.11
N ALA A 759 -14.04 9.94 5.63
CA ALA A 759 -14.71 10.96 6.43
C ALA A 759 -16.13 10.53 6.85
N GLY A 760 -16.89 9.91 5.94
CA GLY A 760 -18.20 9.31 6.25
C GLY A 760 -18.09 8.19 7.30
N PHE A 761 -17.06 7.34 7.17
CA PHE A 761 -16.78 6.26 8.12
C PHE A 761 -16.44 6.78 9.53
N LEU A 762 -15.77 7.93 9.67
CA LEU A 762 -15.51 8.53 10.98
C LEU A 762 -16.79 8.83 11.76
N ASN A 763 -17.85 9.26 11.08
CA ASN A 763 -19.14 9.50 11.75
C ASN A 763 -19.74 8.19 12.30
N ASP A 764 -19.58 7.07 11.58
CA ASP A 764 -19.99 5.74 12.03
C ASP A 764 -19.18 5.27 13.25
N VAL A 765 -17.88 5.57 13.29
CA VAL A 765 -16.96 5.28 14.40
C VAL A 765 -17.23 6.20 15.59
N LYS A 766 -17.58 7.47 15.36
CA LYS A 766 -17.94 8.41 16.42
C LYS A 766 -19.13 7.91 17.22
N GLN A 767 -20.16 7.38 16.56
CA GLN A 767 -21.27 6.73 17.25
C GLN A 767 -20.79 5.57 18.13
N GLU A 768 -19.79 4.81 17.67
CA GLU A 768 -19.19 3.74 18.46
C GLU A 768 -18.43 4.27 19.69
N LEU A 769 -17.66 5.34 19.50
CA LEU A 769 -16.91 5.99 20.57
C LEU A 769 -17.83 6.58 21.64
N VAL A 770 -19.02 7.08 21.27
CA VAL A 770 -20.04 7.57 22.22
C VAL A 770 -20.47 6.50 23.23
N PHE A 771 -20.52 5.23 22.82
CA PHE A 771 -20.87 4.12 23.72
C PHE A 771 -19.64 3.50 24.41
N ALA A 772 -18.47 3.60 23.78
CA ALA A 772 -17.25 3.03 24.30
C ALA A 772 -16.56 3.95 25.33
N ILE A 773 -16.64 5.27 25.19
CA ILE A 773 -15.89 6.23 25.99
C ILE A 773 -16.83 7.03 26.88
N GLU A 774 -16.43 7.17 28.15
CA GLU A 774 -17.18 7.91 29.17
C GLU A 774 -16.32 9.08 29.68
N LEU A 775 -16.44 10.23 29.00
CA LEU A 775 -15.79 11.47 29.39
C LEU A 775 -16.65 12.25 30.41
N ASN A 776 -17.98 12.13 30.31
CA ASN A 776 -18.95 12.77 31.21
C ASN A 776 -20.07 11.77 31.57
N ASP A 777 -20.66 11.95 32.76
CA ASP A 777 -21.75 11.12 33.28
C ASP A 777 -23.10 11.47 32.63
N ASP A 778 -23.25 12.71 32.13
CA ASP A 778 -24.38 13.11 31.30
C ASP A 778 -24.18 12.70 29.84
N TYR A 779 -25.16 12.03 29.25
CA TYR A 779 -25.08 11.51 27.88
C TYR A 779 -24.93 12.61 26.83
N HIS A 780 -25.66 13.71 26.95
CA HIS A 780 -25.62 14.80 25.97
C HIS A 780 -24.29 15.55 26.04
N GLU A 781 -23.78 15.81 27.24
CA GLU A 781 -22.45 16.39 27.43
C GLU A 781 -21.33 15.43 27.00
N ASN A 782 -21.49 14.12 27.20
CA ASN A 782 -20.52 13.11 26.75
C ASN A 782 -20.38 13.11 25.23
N VAL A 783 -21.50 13.18 24.48
CA VAL A 783 -21.47 13.27 23.01
C VAL A 783 -20.69 14.50 22.54
N LEU A 784 -20.92 15.66 23.16
CA LEU A 784 -20.21 16.91 22.82
C LEU A 784 -18.71 16.84 23.19
N ASN A 785 -18.37 16.22 24.33
CA ASN A 785 -16.99 16.06 24.75
C ASN A 785 -16.24 15.08 23.84
N ILE A 786 -16.88 14.01 23.37
CA ILE A 786 -16.29 13.06 22.41
C ILE A 786 -16.07 13.73 21.06
N ASP A 787 -16.96 14.62 20.63
CA ASP A 787 -16.75 15.43 19.44
C ASP A 787 -15.48 16.29 19.53
N LYS A 788 -15.34 17.02 20.64
CA LYS A 788 -14.12 17.81 20.91
C LYS A 788 -12.89 16.92 21.01
N PHE A 789 -13.02 15.74 21.63
CA PHE A 789 -11.94 14.76 21.77
C PHE A 789 -11.44 14.29 20.41
N ILE A 790 -12.33 13.89 19.49
CA ILE A 790 -11.95 13.46 18.13
C ILE A 790 -11.35 14.63 17.34
N GLN A 791 -11.96 15.82 17.41
CA GLN A 791 -11.46 17.01 16.70
C GLN A 791 -10.06 17.43 17.16
N SER A 792 -9.71 17.19 18.42
CA SER A 792 -8.37 17.51 18.93
C SER A 792 -7.25 16.79 18.18
N PHE A 793 -7.51 15.61 17.62
CA PHE A 793 -6.54 14.86 16.81
C PHE A 793 -6.36 15.41 15.39
N SER A 794 -7.29 16.24 14.90
CA SER A 794 -7.12 16.93 13.62
C SER A 794 -5.86 17.78 13.70
N SER A 795 -4.96 17.65 12.72
CA SER A 795 -3.62 18.28 12.69
C SER A 795 -2.60 17.81 13.72
N HIS A 796 -2.93 16.85 14.61
CA HIS A 796 -1.95 16.21 15.47
C HIS A 796 -1.02 15.29 14.68
N ILE A 797 0.17 15.10 15.20
CA ILE A 797 1.23 14.36 14.51
C ILE A 797 1.16 12.88 14.89
N THR A 798 1.37 11.99 13.92
CA THR A 798 1.47 10.54 14.13
C THR A 798 2.81 10.03 13.56
N PRO A 799 3.55 9.15 14.26
CA PRO A 799 3.33 8.64 15.62
C PRO A 799 3.48 9.73 16.70
N PHE A 800 2.80 9.54 17.84
CA PHE A 800 2.81 10.43 19.01
C PHE A 800 3.20 9.68 20.29
N LEU A 801 3.73 10.41 21.28
CA LEU A 801 3.98 9.88 22.62
C LEU A 801 2.69 9.87 23.44
N PHE A 802 2.43 8.75 24.12
CA PHE A 802 1.20 8.56 24.91
C PHE A 802 1.02 9.66 25.97
N ASN A 803 2.03 9.88 26.82
CA ASN A 803 1.95 10.86 27.92
C ASN A 803 1.78 12.30 27.40
N ASP A 804 2.58 12.73 26.42
CA ASP A 804 2.48 14.07 25.82
C ASP A 804 1.10 14.35 25.22
N THR A 805 0.42 13.30 24.73
CA THR A 805 -0.92 13.42 24.15
C THR A 805 -1.98 13.52 25.24
N VAL A 806 -1.81 12.82 26.37
CA VAL A 806 -2.67 13.00 27.54
C VAL A 806 -2.62 14.44 28.02
N ASP A 807 -1.42 15.02 28.17
CA ASP A 807 -1.26 16.41 28.63
C ASP A 807 -1.95 17.41 27.69
N LYS A 808 -1.76 17.26 26.37
CA LYS A 808 -2.42 18.12 25.37
C LYS A 808 -3.94 17.98 25.36
N LEU A 809 -4.46 16.77 25.56
CA LEU A 809 -5.90 16.54 25.66
C LEU A 809 -6.47 17.18 26.92
N MET A 810 -5.76 17.11 28.05
CA MET A 810 -6.15 17.76 29.29
C MET A 810 -6.24 19.29 29.13
N ASP A 811 -5.31 19.89 28.39
CA ASP A 811 -5.34 21.32 28.03
C ASP A 811 -6.57 21.68 27.16
N VAL A 812 -6.93 20.84 26.19
CA VAL A 812 -8.11 21.05 25.32
C VAL A 812 -9.42 21.10 26.12
N PHE A 813 -9.50 20.35 27.21
CA PHE A 813 -10.67 20.35 28.11
C PHE A 813 -10.56 21.32 29.28
N ASN A 814 -9.53 22.18 29.34
CA ASN A 814 -9.25 23.09 30.46
C ASN A 814 -9.25 22.37 31.83
N ASN A 815 -8.78 21.12 31.91
CA ASN A 815 -8.83 20.27 33.12
C ASN A 815 -10.23 20.00 33.69
N ASN A 816 -11.30 20.17 32.90
CA ASN A 816 -12.68 19.85 33.34
C ASN A 816 -12.98 18.34 33.36
N ILE A 817 -12.09 17.51 32.81
CA ILE A 817 -12.20 16.05 32.78
C ILE A 817 -11.03 15.46 33.58
N SER A 818 -11.26 14.35 34.29
CA SER A 818 -10.18 13.68 35.02
C SER A 818 -9.18 13.01 34.09
N GLU A 819 -7.90 13.06 34.45
CA GLU A 819 -6.81 12.41 33.71
C GLU A 819 -7.07 10.90 33.50
N SER A 820 -7.64 10.23 34.52
CA SER A 820 -8.02 8.82 34.43
C SER A 820 -9.01 8.53 33.29
N ARG A 821 -9.98 9.42 33.04
CA ARG A 821 -10.97 9.25 31.97
C ARG A 821 -10.34 9.45 30.58
N VAL A 822 -9.38 10.35 30.45
CA VAL A 822 -8.61 10.56 29.21
C VAL A 822 -7.72 9.35 28.90
N ILE A 823 -7.03 8.80 29.91
CA ILE A 823 -6.22 7.58 29.79
C ILE A 823 -7.09 6.39 29.38
N ASP A 824 -8.25 6.21 30.04
CA ASP A 824 -9.19 5.15 29.70
C ASP A 824 -9.75 5.32 28.28
N ALA A 825 -10.06 6.55 27.86
CA ALA A 825 -10.51 6.86 26.50
C ALA A 825 -9.48 6.42 25.45
N LEU A 826 -8.21 6.80 25.62
CA LEU A 826 -7.12 6.43 24.72
C LEU A 826 -6.88 4.91 24.67
N ASN A 827 -6.91 4.25 25.82
CA ASN A 827 -6.78 2.80 25.90
C ASN A 827 -7.95 2.07 25.22
N ARG A 828 -9.17 2.61 25.32
CA ARG A 828 -10.33 2.08 24.59
C ARG A 828 -10.21 2.30 23.09
N MET A 829 -9.74 3.47 22.63
CA MET A 829 -9.45 3.69 21.21
C MET A 829 -8.38 2.74 20.67
N LYS A 830 -7.36 2.43 21.47
CA LYS A 830 -6.35 1.40 21.16
C LYS A 830 -6.97 -0.01 21.10
N ALA A 831 -7.79 -0.39 22.08
CA ALA A 831 -8.51 -1.67 22.07
C ALA A 831 -9.46 -1.78 20.87
N MET A 832 -9.98 -0.65 20.38
CA MET A 832 -10.79 -0.57 19.18
C MET A 832 -9.97 -0.61 17.87
N GLY A 833 -8.64 -0.61 17.91
CA GLY A 833 -7.78 -0.62 16.72
C GLY A 833 -7.53 0.75 16.09
N ILE A 834 -8.00 1.83 16.72
CA ILE A 834 -7.81 3.19 16.19
C ILE A 834 -6.35 3.62 16.31
N PHE A 835 -5.71 3.28 17.43
CA PHE A 835 -4.31 3.53 17.70
C PHE A 835 -3.57 2.21 17.94
N GLU A 836 -2.30 2.16 17.51
CA GLU A 836 -1.43 1.01 17.72
C GLU A 836 -0.04 1.44 18.18
N PRO A 837 0.65 0.66 19.03
CA PRO A 837 2.02 0.94 19.42
C PRO A 837 2.96 0.74 18.23
N THR A 838 3.99 1.58 18.12
CA THR A 838 5.02 1.39 17.09
C THR A 838 5.88 0.15 17.42
N ALA A 839 6.35 -0.56 16.40
CA ALA A 839 7.17 -1.78 16.59
C ALA A 839 8.49 -1.51 17.34
N LYS A 840 9.04 -0.30 17.21
CA LYS A 840 10.31 0.13 17.82
C LYS A 840 10.14 0.63 19.26
N ASP A 841 8.98 1.19 19.62
CA ASP A 841 8.73 1.83 20.91
C ASP A 841 7.25 1.73 21.32
N ALA A 842 6.98 0.94 22.37
CA ALA A 842 5.63 0.72 22.88
C ALA A 842 4.99 1.98 23.51
N SER A 843 5.79 2.99 23.86
CA SER A 843 5.32 4.27 24.39
C SER A 843 4.87 5.26 23.31
N LYS A 844 5.26 5.00 22.04
CA LYS A 844 4.82 5.77 20.88
C LYS A 844 3.70 5.04 20.16
N TRP A 845 2.59 5.73 19.96
CA TRP A 845 1.41 5.19 19.30
C TRP A 845 1.23 5.87 17.95
N ARG A 846 0.73 5.15 16.97
CA ARG A 846 0.35 5.67 15.65
C ARG A 846 -1.12 5.38 15.38
N ALA A 847 -1.75 6.22 14.56
CA ALA A 847 -3.09 5.95 14.06
C ALA A 847 -3.02 4.86 12.97
N GLY A 848 -3.96 3.91 13.00
CA GLY A 848 -4.13 2.96 11.90
C GLY A 848 -4.40 3.68 10.58
N ARG A 849 -4.07 3.07 9.42
CA ARG A 849 -4.10 3.74 8.10
C ARG A 849 -5.44 4.40 7.76
N VAL A 850 -6.56 3.73 8.02
CA VAL A 850 -7.92 4.28 7.85
C VAL A 850 -8.16 5.47 8.77
N TYR A 851 -7.77 5.32 10.04
CA TYR A 851 -7.99 6.32 11.07
C TYR A 851 -7.09 7.54 10.93
N LYS A 852 -5.89 7.43 10.34
CA LYS A 852 -5.03 8.59 10.02
C LYS A 852 -5.76 9.57 9.10
N SER A 853 -6.30 9.07 8.00
CA SER A 853 -7.05 9.88 7.02
C SER A 853 -8.34 10.42 7.65
N ALA A 854 -9.09 9.56 8.35
CA ALA A 854 -10.32 9.94 9.02
C ALA A 854 -10.11 11.04 10.08
N LEU A 855 -9.12 10.87 10.98
CA LEU A 855 -8.79 11.83 12.04
C LEU A 855 -8.00 13.05 11.56
N ARG A 856 -7.60 13.11 10.28
CA ARG A 856 -6.80 14.20 9.69
C ARG A 856 -5.49 14.47 10.44
N MET A 857 -4.81 13.41 10.86
CA MET A 857 -3.51 13.51 11.53
C MET A 857 -2.38 13.73 10.51
N LYS A 858 -1.40 14.56 10.88
CA LYS A 858 -0.19 14.88 10.08
C LYS A 858 0.96 13.92 10.41
N TYR A 859 1.94 13.78 9.52
CA TYR A 859 3.16 12.99 9.79
C TYR A 859 4.31 13.90 10.26
N LEU A 860 5.20 13.40 11.13
CA LEU A 860 6.36 14.18 11.62
C LEU A 860 7.51 14.09 10.60
N ARG A 861 7.91 15.22 10.00
CA ARG A 861 9.22 15.35 9.31
C ARG A 861 10.31 15.28 10.37
N ARG A 862 11.23 14.32 10.28
CA ARG A 862 12.49 14.35 11.01
C ARG A 862 13.64 14.18 10.06
#